data_AF-A0A7R7VQG0-F1
#
_entry.id   AF-A0A7R7VQG0-F1
#
_cell.length_a   1.000
_cell.length_b   1.000
_cell.length_c   1.000
_cell.angle_alpha   90.00
_cell.angle_beta   90.00
_cell.angle_gamma   90.00
#
_symmetry.space_group_name_H-M   'P 1'
#
loop_
_entity.id
_entity.type
_entity.pdbx_description
1 polymer ?
#
loop_
_entity_poly.entity_id
_entity_poly.type
_entity_poly.pdbx_seq_one_letter_code
_entity_poly.pdbx_strand_id
1 'polypeptide(L)'
;MPSTPATASSARSGSFRNRSRTNSKTKSNTTYMPVHEAIPEEEGDASSSRFSAPPPPYRDDDEADDTASLLASSESDDNVDYEEGVKLRKRSVSGPKAKAKAKAKAPAPSHAAAYVPVVRNSGDIESYLDSITEAEQELLSASRYDYEDGEGYDYEMGIADSDSDGDGYGTTMKRKKAMRKMSMVDGGPPKGWKAFWYSKTWCRALVVVVVCLVLLIMGFVTFARYRKVAPPYYPVVPADHWYPTPRGGTVKSWEDSYNKAQDLVRNMTLIEKVNVTTGTGWQMGLCVGNTGTAEEVGFPSLCLQDGPMGLRYADHVSAFPPGLTTGATWNRTLIRNRGIALGLEARRKGVNVLIGPSMGPMGMMPAGGRNWEGFGSDPVLQGVAAAETIRGIQSNGVMATAKHYVMNEQEHFRQPFEWGISTALSSNIADRALHEVFVWPFAESIRADVASVMCAYQMVNNSHACENSKLLNGVLKDELGFQGFVQSDWLAQRSGVNSAISGLDMSMPGDGLHWANGKSLWGSELTRAVLNTSIPIERLNDMVTRIVAAWYHFGQDDWERPPPDGEGGPNFSSWTDDEVSYVHWGSNDNEYRIVNRYIDAGVGHGQVAREVAAEGTVLVKNEEDTLPLSRTPDGPYRVGIYGDDAGPAEGPNACPDRGCNQGTLASGWGSGTVEFPYLVTPLEALEAAWQDSENVETTAYLRNGVMPEDAADKDLCLVFANADSGEGYISAGGIHGDRNDLYLQKGGDSLIKTVASHCGEGQGRTVVVIHSVGPVVVEPWIDLPGVHAVLFANLPGEESGNALVDVLFGDVDASGRLPYTVGKSLEDYGEGAQVLYEPNAPVPQVNFTDGLYIDYRYFDKHNITPRYEFGFGLSYSTFTISNAHVNSLQWKSRFPAARPENEIEPPDYDTDLPDSASALFPADFSKIWKYIYPYLDTLDGTEPANYTYPKGYNLSDPSPPSAAGGGLGGNPSLYDEMVKINVEVANTGRRRGQEVVQVYVSFPSGVVEEVPQPASTTIEPTPRTTSTNPSTPTPAVLQEVEFPDRVLRNFTKIELDPGQREAVEMTLSRKDLSYWSVRWQNWIMPEEGKFGIWVGRSSRDLELVGEY
;
A
#
# COMPACT_ATOMS: atom_id res chain seq x y z
N MET A 1 21.82 -37.00 -39.35
CA MET A 1 22.81 -37.78 -40.14
C MET A 1 23.72 -36.80 -40.87
N PRO A 2 24.95 -37.17 -41.27
CA PRO A 2 25.79 -38.29 -40.81
C PRO A 2 27.04 -37.75 -40.05
N SER A 3 28.01 -38.50 -39.51
CA SER A 3 28.23 -39.96 -39.43
C SER A 3 29.15 -40.30 -38.24
N THR A 4 28.93 -41.46 -37.62
CA THR A 4 29.89 -42.14 -36.72
C THR A 4 31.12 -42.66 -37.47
N PRO A 5 32.24 -42.92 -36.78
CA PRO A 5 32.51 -44.31 -36.35
C PRO A 5 32.82 -44.39 -34.83
N ALA A 6 32.44 -45.39 -34.02
CA ALA A 6 32.16 -46.84 -34.17
C ALA A 6 33.30 -47.75 -33.65
N THR A 7 32.89 -48.90 -33.08
CA THR A 7 33.69 -49.99 -32.45
C THR A 7 34.28 -49.74 -31.05
N ALA A 8 34.49 -50.76 -30.19
CA ALA A 8 33.70 -51.98 -29.90
C ALA A 8 34.21 -52.69 -28.62
N SER A 9 33.29 -53.15 -27.76
CA SER A 9 33.34 -54.34 -26.88
C SER A 9 34.65 -54.88 -26.28
N SER A 10 34.64 -55.13 -24.97
CA SER A 10 34.73 -56.52 -24.45
C SER A 10 34.03 -56.65 -23.09
N ALA A 11 33.74 -57.87 -22.63
CA ALA A 11 32.94 -58.12 -21.42
C ALA A 11 33.47 -59.26 -20.55
N ARG A 12 33.21 -59.15 -19.23
CA ARG A 12 33.18 -60.18 -18.17
C ARG A 12 33.96 -61.49 -18.38
N SER A 13 35.11 -61.59 -17.69
CA SER A 13 35.53 -62.78 -16.91
C SER A 13 36.60 -62.34 -15.89
N GLY A 14 36.92 -63.03 -14.79
CA GLY A 14 36.31 -64.22 -14.22
C GLY A 14 37.11 -64.85 -13.07
N SER A 15 36.69 -64.54 -11.83
CA SER A 15 36.45 -65.50 -10.72
C SER A 15 37.62 -66.22 -9.97
N PHE A 16 37.32 -66.61 -8.71
CA PHE A 16 38.07 -67.52 -7.81
C PHE A 16 39.42 -67.00 -7.25
N ARG A 17 39.97 -67.39 -6.07
CA ARG A 17 39.71 -68.41 -4.99
C ARG A 17 40.57 -68.00 -3.74
N ASN A 18 40.40 -68.40 -2.47
CA ASN A 18 39.38 -69.14 -1.69
C ASN A 18 39.70 -69.12 -0.15
N ARG A 19 38.70 -69.06 0.76
CA ARG A 19 38.76 -69.55 2.18
C ARG A 19 39.81 -68.89 3.15
N SER A 20 39.83 -69.07 4.49
CA SER A 20 38.90 -69.65 5.50
C SER A 20 39.20 -69.13 6.93
N ARG A 21 38.15 -68.62 7.62
CA ARG A 21 37.59 -69.03 8.94
C ARG A 21 38.48 -69.49 10.14
N THR A 22 38.03 -69.03 11.33
CA THR A 22 38.15 -69.57 12.73
C THR A 22 39.52 -69.65 13.43
N ASN A 23 39.71 -68.89 14.54
CA ASN A 23 39.46 -69.42 15.91
C ASN A 23 39.47 -68.40 17.10
N SER A 24 38.39 -68.41 17.90
CA SER A 24 38.26 -68.30 19.38
C SER A 24 38.87 -67.17 20.25
N LYS A 25 38.01 -66.67 21.19
CA LYS A 25 38.23 -66.36 22.64
C LYS A 25 38.66 -64.95 23.15
N THR A 26 37.66 -64.19 23.65
CA THR A 26 37.51 -63.58 25.02
C THR A 26 38.57 -62.58 25.59
N LYS A 27 38.24 -61.53 26.37
CA LYS A 27 36.98 -61.12 27.04
C LYS A 27 36.97 -59.64 27.52
N SER A 28 35.93 -58.87 27.20
CA SER A 28 35.34 -57.74 27.97
C SER A 28 34.13 -57.20 27.18
N ASN A 29 32.88 -57.38 27.63
CA ASN A 29 32.11 -56.46 28.50
C ASN A 29 31.98 -55.03 27.90
N THR A 30 30.77 -54.49 27.64
CA THR A 30 29.39 -54.93 27.99
C THR A 30 28.40 -54.62 26.85
N THR A 31 27.18 -55.20 26.87
CA THR A 31 26.18 -55.11 25.78
C THR A 31 24.74 -55.15 26.34
N TYR A 32 23.78 -54.62 25.57
CA TYR A 32 22.31 -54.65 25.75
C TYR A 32 21.71 -55.94 26.39
N MET A 33 20.63 -55.81 27.19
CA MET A 33 19.23 -56.20 26.82
C MET A 33 18.21 -56.02 28.00
N PRO A 34 16.87 -56.11 27.79
CA PRO A 34 15.85 -55.46 28.65
C PRO A 34 14.87 -56.41 29.41
N VAL A 35 13.69 -55.88 29.79
CA VAL A 35 12.41 -56.49 30.25
C VAL A 35 12.16 -56.68 31.78
N HIS A 36 11.27 -55.86 32.39
CA HIS A 36 9.94 -56.27 32.91
C HIS A 36 9.14 -55.12 33.57
N GLU A 37 7.84 -55.32 33.82
CA GLU A 37 6.93 -54.37 34.49
C GLU A 37 7.01 -54.40 36.04
N ALA A 38 6.64 -53.28 36.70
CA ALA A 38 5.60 -53.24 37.76
C ALA A 38 5.34 -51.81 38.29
N ILE A 39 4.09 -51.54 38.66
CA ILE A 39 3.52 -50.35 39.33
C ILE A 39 3.35 -50.76 40.83
N PRO A 40 3.57 -49.91 41.88
CA PRO A 40 2.65 -48.78 42.15
C PRO A 40 3.09 -47.52 42.98
N GLU A 41 2.25 -46.49 42.83
CA GLU A 41 1.66 -45.58 43.86
C GLU A 41 2.37 -44.37 44.50
N GLU A 42 1.52 -43.40 44.87
CA GLU A 42 1.63 -42.15 45.66
C GLU A 42 2.60 -41.05 45.12
N GLU A 43 2.11 -39.90 44.60
CA GLU A 43 1.31 -38.78 45.17
C GLU A 43 2.17 -37.65 45.80
N GLY A 44 1.83 -36.38 45.51
CA GLY A 44 2.46 -35.21 46.17
C GLY A 44 2.60 -33.95 45.32
N ASP A 45 1.51 -33.19 45.20
CA ASP A 45 1.32 -31.73 44.91
C ASP A 45 2.40 -30.87 44.19
N ALA A 46 1.92 -29.92 43.36
CA ALA A 46 2.75 -28.91 42.70
C ALA A 46 2.31 -27.47 43.05
N SER A 47 3.25 -26.64 43.54
CA SER A 47 3.04 -25.21 43.77
C SER A 47 4.07 -24.37 43.02
N SER A 48 3.62 -23.42 42.19
CA SER A 48 4.47 -22.60 41.33
C SER A 48 4.83 -21.24 41.92
N SER A 49 6.03 -20.73 41.61
CA SER A 49 6.27 -19.28 41.42
C SER A 49 7.69 -18.97 40.89
N ARG A 50 7.71 -18.12 39.85
CA ARG A 50 8.72 -17.12 39.42
C ARG A 50 10.21 -17.29 39.81
N PHE A 51 11.09 -17.07 38.84
CA PHE A 51 12.28 -16.23 39.04
C PHE A 51 12.62 -15.40 37.79
N SER A 52 13.18 -14.20 38.00
CA SER A 52 13.53 -13.21 36.95
C SER A 52 15.04 -13.23 36.63
N ALA A 53 15.42 -12.66 35.48
CA ALA A 53 16.82 -12.50 35.05
C ALA A 53 17.52 -11.28 35.72
N PRO A 54 18.88 -11.22 35.75
CA PRO A 54 19.63 -10.34 36.67
C PRO A 54 20.19 -9.04 36.07
N PRO A 55 20.61 -8.05 36.91
CA PRO A 55 21.20 -6.78 36.51
C PRO A 55 22.75 -6.81 36.36
N PRO A 56 23.38 -5.79 35.73
CA PRO A 56 24.84 -5.64 35.65
C PRO A 56 25.47 -5.13 36.96
N PRO A 57 26.77 -5.40 37.22
CA PRO A 57 27.46 -4.99 38.43
C PRO A 57 28.18 -3.64 38.32
N TYR A 58 28.18 -2.86 39.40
CA TYR A 58 29.14 -1.79 39.70
C TYR A 58 30.16 -2.28 40.74
N ARG A 59 31.35 -1.69 40.77
CA ARG A 59 32.33 -1.87 41.85
C ARG A 59 33.30 -0.70 41.91
N ASP A 60 33.36 -0.04 43.06
CA ASP A 60 34.30 1.05 43.36
C ASP A 60 35.67 0.53 43.83
N ASP A 61 36.72 1.32 43.59
CA ASP A 61 38.00 1.35 44.33
C ASP A 61 38.59 2.78 44.14
N ASP A 62 39.19 3.36 45.19
CA ASP A 62 39.59 4.79 45.26
C ASP A 62 40.94 5.14 44.57
N GLU A 63 41.07 6.37 44.04
CA GLU A 63 42.20 7.30 44.33
C GLU A 63 41.89 8.76 43.83
N ALA A 64 42.76 9.74 44.11
CA ALA A 64 42.37 11.16 44.30
C ALA A 64 43.14 12.22 43.44
N ASP A 65 42.97 13.51 43.80
CA ASP A 65 43.58 14.77 43.30
C ASP A 65 43.10 15.31 41.92
N ASP A 66 42.93 16.64 41.69
CA ASP A 66 42.76 17.80 42.59
C ASP A 66 42.19 19.03 41.79
N THR A 67 41.79 20.09 42.49
CA THR A 67 41.34 21.44 42.03
C THR A 67 39.95 21.50 41.36
N ALA A 68 38.91 22.11 41.95
CA ALA A 68 38.67 23.55 42.26
C ALA A 68 38.38 24.41 41.01
N SER A 69 37.48 25.41 40.97
CA SER A 69 36.79 26.24 42.00
C SER A 69 35.62 27.02 41.32
N LEU A 70 34.59 27.68 41.92
CA LEU A 70 34.18 28.08 43.30
C LEU A 70 32.63 28.19 43.39
N LEU A 71 32.04 27.82 44.54
CA LEU A 71 30.91 28.43 45.31
C LEU A 71 29.51 28.73 44.64
N ALA A 72 28.31 28.40 45.19
CA ALA A 72 27.75 28.38 46.57
C ALA A 72 27.17 29.75 47.06
N SER A 73 26.16 29.89 47.95
CA SER A 73 25.13 28.98 48.54
C SER A 73 24.20 29.74 49.54
N SER A 74 22.92 29.36 49.68
CA SER A 74 22.02 29.55 50.86
C SER A 74 20.66 28.87 50.59
N GLU A 75 20.01 28.05 51.41
CA GLU A 75 19.53 28.22 52.82
C GLU A 75 18.49 29.37 52.96
N SER A 76 17.33 29.23 53.64
CA SER A 76 16.80 28.17 54.53
C SER A 76 15.26 28.21 54.70
N ASP A 77 14.64 27.05 55.00
CA ASP A 77 13.48 26.77 55.88
C ASP A 77 12.07 27.45 55.77
N ASP A 78 11.10 26.70 56.32
CA ASP A 78 9.77 27.05 56.89
C ASP A 78 8.50 27.34 56.02
N ASN A 79 7.76 26.27 55.72
CA ASN A 79 6.45 25.89 56.34
C ASN A 79 5.11 26.65 56.04
N VAL A 80 3.99 25.88 56.12
CA VAL A 80 2.54 26.23 56.21
C VAL A 80 1.72 26.48 54.92
N ASP A 81 0.48 25.97 54.94
CA ASP A 81 -0.60 26.03 53.93
C ASP A 81 -1.07 27.44 53.52
N TYR A 82 -1.81 27.55 52.39
CA TYR A 82 -2.93 28.51 52.25
C TYR A 82 -4.05 28.05 51.28
N GLU A 83 -5.28 28.44 51.59
CA GLU A 83 -6.53 28.19 50.83
C GLU A 83 -6.74 29.14 49.62
N GLU A 84 -7.89 28.99 48.94
CA GLU A 84 -8.26 29.62 47.66
C GLU A 84 -8.31 31.17 47.61
N GLY A 85 -7.62 31.73 46.61
CA GLY A 85 -8.20 32.68 45.64
C GLY A 85 -8.35 34.17 46.00
N VAL A 86 -8.32 35.04 44.96
CA VAL A 86 -9.14 36.27 44.87
C VAL A 86 -9.10 36.93 43.47
N LYS A 87 -10.20 37.60 43.12
CA LYS A 87 -10.46 38.31 41.84
C LYS A 87 -9.60 39.56 41.63
N LEU A 88 -9.25 39.90 40.39
CA LEU A 88 -8.72 41.21 39.98
C LEU A 88 -9.74 42.07 39.22
N ARG A 89 -9.83 43.40 39.49
CA ARG A 89 -10.84 44.28 38.86
C ARG A 89 -10.56 45.81 38.88
N LYS A 90 -9.90 46.36 37.84
CA LYS A 90 -9.90 47.80 37.40
C LYS A 90 -9.20 48.80 38.40
N ARG A 91 -8.90 50.09 38.12
CA ARG A 91 -9.35 51.05 37.06
C ARG A 91 -8.51 52.36 36.95
N SER A 92 -8.32 52.90 35.72
CA SER A 92 -8.16 54.35 35.33
C SER A 92 -6.94 55.15 35.87
N VAL A 93 -6.49 56.33 35.35
CA VAL A 93 -7.08 57.66 34.94
C VAL A 93 -6.02 58.41 34.06
N SER A 94 -6.18 59.38 33.11
CA SER A 94 -7.23 60.21 32.43
C SER A 94 -6.76 60.72 31.03
N GLY A 95 -7.58 61.52 30.30
CA GLY A 95 -7.21 62.30 29.08
C GLY A 95 -6.82 63.78 29.36
N PRO A 96 -7.07 64.80 28.48
CA PRO A 96 -7.93 64.82 27.26
C PRO A 96 -7.47 65.68 26.02
N LYS A 97 -8.04 65.46 24.80
CA LYS A 97 -8.70 66.48 23.88
C LYS A 97 -8.85 66.09 22.37
N ALA A 98 -10.11 65.98 21.94
CA ALA A 98 -10.75 66.55 20.72
C ALA A 98 -10.20 66.41 19.25
N LYS A 99 -11.09 65.87 18.39
CA LYS A 99 -11.33 66.15 16.93
C LYS A 99 -10.27 65.78 15.86
N ALA A 100 -10.63 64.86 14.95
CA ALA A 100 -10.71 65.07 13.48
C ALA A 100 -11.25 63.80 12.75
N LYS A 101 -11.62 63.93 11.46
CA LYS A 101 -11.87 62.80 10.53
C LYS A 101 -10.74 62.71 9.50
N ALA A 102 -10.33 61.49 9.13
CA ALA A 102 -9.77 61.17 7.82
C ALA A 102 -10.04 59.69 7.47
N LYS A 103 -10.39 59.39 6.22
CA LYS A 103 -10.31 58.07 5.58
C LYS A 103 -9.33 58.20 4.41
N ALA A 104 -8.47 57.22 4.21
CA ALA A 104 -7.71 57.01 2.97
C ALA A 104 -7.94 55.57 2.49
N LYS A 105 -7.68 55.28 1.21
CA LYS A 105 -8.09 54.04 0.54
C LYS A 105 -7.02 53.61 -0.48
N ALA A 106 -6.74 52.30 -0.55
CA ALA A 106 -5.91 51.69 -1.59
C ALA A 106 -6.79 51.04 -2.70
N PRO A 107 -6.28 50.84 -3.93
CA PRO A 107 -7.07 50.40 -5.09
C PRO A 107 -6.99 48.89 -5.36
N ALA A 108 -7.73 48.42 -6.37
CA ALA A 108 -7.68 47.06 -6.90
C ALA A 108 -7.84 47.03 -8.44
N PRO A 109 -7.13 46.12 -9.13
CA PRO A 109 -7.53 45.49 -10.38
C PRO A 109 -7.77 43.97 -10.16
N SER A 110 -8.39 43.15 -11.02
CA SER A 110 -9.50 43.24 -12.01
C SER A 110 -9.32 42.07 -12.98
N HIS A 111 -10.42 41.40 -13.36
CA HIS A 111 -10.52 40.34 -14.40
C HIS A 111 -10.03 38.92 -14.06
N ALA A 112 -11.00 38.05 -13.78
CA ALA A 112 -10.94 36.63 -14.10
C ALA A 112 -11.57 36.38 -15.50
N ALA A 113 -11.19 35.27 -16.14
CA ALA A 113 -11.82 34.77 -17.37
C ALA A 113 -12.58 33.47 -17.06
N ALA A 114 -13.74 33.25 -17.70
CA ALA A 114 -14.61 32.11 -17.40
C ALA A 114 -14.31 30.89 -18.30
N TYR A 115 -14.28 29.70 -17.68
CA TYR A 115 -14.34 28.41 -18.38
C TYR A 115 -15.80 27.93 -18.50
N VAL A 116 -16.09 27.03 -19.44
CA VAL A 116 -17.46 26.61 -19.79
C VAL A 116 -17.61 25.09 -19.63
N PRO A 117 -18.55 24.59 -18.81
CA PRO A 117 -18.81 23.15 -18.70
C PRO A 117 -19.55 22.64 -19.95
N VAL A 118 -19.08 21.52 -20.50
CA VAL A 118 -19.72 20.85 -21.65
C VAL A 118 -20.69 19.78 -21.15
N VAL A 119 -21.98 20.11 -21.14
CA VAL A 119 -23.05 19.18 -20.77
C VAL A 119 -23.26 18.14 -21.88
N ARG A 120 -23.12 16.84 -21.55
CA ARG A 120 -23.63 15.72 -22.38
C ARG A 120 -25.08 15.42 -21.97
N ASN A 121 -25.90 14.97 -22.92
CA ASN A 121 -27.35 14.80 -22.73
C ASN A 121 -27.72 13.47 -22.06
N SER A 122 -28.86 13.45 -21.38
CA SER A 122 -29.47 12.30 -20.70
C SER A 122 -30.07 11.23 -21.64
N GLY A 123 -29.44 10.98 -22.79
CA GLY A 123 -29.93 10.03 -23.82
C GLY A 123 -29.28 8.64 -23.76
N ASP A 124 -28.06 8.55 -23.24
CA ASP A 124 -27.25 7.32 -23.38
C ASP A 124 -27.66 6.23 -22.37
N ILE A 125 -28.26 6.60 -21.24
CA ILE A 125 -28.67 5.71 -20.13
C ILE A 125 -29.66 4.62 -20.59
N GLU A 126 -30.72 4.97 -21.33
CA GLU A 126 -31.71 3.96 -21.76
C GLU A 126 -31.13 2.97 -22.78
N SER A 127 -30.06 3.33 -23.49
CA SER A 127 -29.42 2.41 -24.45
C SER A 127 -28.57 1.32 -23.78
N TYR A 128 -28.11 1.57 -22.55
CA TYR A 128 -27.32 0.64 -21.73
C TYR A 128 -28.21 -0.45 -21.10
N LEU A 129 -29.42 -0.07 -20.65
CA LEU A 129 -30.43 -0.98 -20.07
C LEU A 129 -30.92 -2.06 -21.05
N ASP A 130 -30.75 -1.85 -22.36
CA ASP A 130 -31.25 -2.73 -23.42
C ASP A 130 -30.21 -3.81 -23.85
N SER A 131 -29.20 -4.08 -23.00
CA SER A 131 -28.06 -4.98 -23.30
C SER A 131 -27.69 -6.00 -22.22
N ILE A 132 -28.41 -6.00 -21.09
CA ILE A 132 -28.17 -6.84 -19.90
C ILE A 132 -29.02 -8.12 -19.91
N THR A 133 -28.51 -9.18 -19.27
CA THR A 133 -29.08 -10.54 -19.24
C THR A 133 -30.17 -10.70 -18.16
N GLU A 134 -30.94 -11.80 -18.21
CA GLU A 134 -32.05 -12.04 -17.26
C GLU A 134 -31.59 -12.09 -15.78
N ALA A 135 -30.37 -12.55 -15.50
CA ALA A 135 -29.79 -12.54 -14.15
C ALA A 135 -29.46 -11.12 -13.64
N GLU A 136 -29.10 -10.20 -14.54
CA GLU A 136 -28.88 -8.79 -14.22
C GLU A 136 -30.22 -8.03 -14.11
N GLN A 137 -31.28 -8.53 -14.76
CA GLN A 137 -32.63 -8.00 -14.58
C GLN A 137 -33.25 -8.38 -13.22
N GLU A 138 -32.95 -9.53 -12.63
CA GLU A 138 -33.41 -9.84 -11.26
C GLU A 138 -32.85 -8.85 -10.23
N LEU A 139 -31.55 -8.52 -10.31
CA LEU A 139 -30.91 -7.48 -9.47
C LEU A 139 -31.56 -6.08 -9.62
N LEU A 140 -32.05 -5.74 -10.82
CA LEU A 140 -32.77 -4.49 -11.05
C LEU A 140 -34.27 -4.57 -10.71
N SER A 141 -34.87 -5.76 -10.69
CA SER A 141 -36.29 -5.96 -10.39
C SER A 141 -36.65 -5.64 -8.94
N ALA A 142 -35.69 -5.84 -8.02
CA ALA A 142 -35.79 -5.47 -6.60
C ALA A 142 -35.87 -3.94 -6.33
N SER A 143 -35.88 -3.11 -7.38
CA SER A 143 -35.95 -1.63 -7.29
C SER A 143 -37.33 -1.03 -7.59
N ARG A 144 -38.42 -1.83 -7.62
CA ARG A 144 -39.78 -1.35 -7.92
C ARG A 144 -40.84 -1.94 -6.97
N TYR A 145 -41.88 -1.13 -6.73
CA TYR A 145 -42.86 -1.20 -5.64
C TYR A 145 -42.24 -0.83 -4.27
N ASP A 146 -42.79 0.11 -3.47
CA ASP A 146 -44.01 0.90 -3.60
C ASP A 146 -43.77 2.42 -3.40
N TYR A 147 -44.57 3.24 -4.08
CA TYR A 147 -44.84 4.64 -3.71
C TYR A 147 -46.10 5.16 -4.44
N GLU A 148 -47.28 5.00 -3.83
CA GLU A 148 -48.50 5.76 -4.16
C GLU A 148 -49.10 6.35 -2.86
N ASP A 149 -49.63 7.58 -2.97
CA ASP A 149 -50.45 8.36 -2.03
C ASP A 149 -49.97 8.63 -0.59
N GLY A 150 -49.88 9.92 -0.22
CA GLY A 150 -49.65 10.37 1.17
C GLY A 150 -49.22 11.84 1.30
N GLU A 151 -50.14 12.80 1.12
CA GLU A 151 -49.86 14.24 1.02
C GLU A 151 -49.09 14.90 2.21
N GLY A 152 -48.08 15.70 1.88
CA GLY A 152 -47.91 17.08 2.40
C GLY A 152 -47.12 17.31 3.69
N TYR A 153 -46.00 18.04 3.59
CA TYR A 153 -45.88 19.46 4.01
C TYR A 153 -44.57 20.08 3.48
N ASP A 154 -44.50 21.41 3.41
CA ASP A 154 -43.45 22.15 2.68
C ASP A 154 -42.06 22.16 3.34
N TYR A 155 -41.01 22.30 2.53
CA TYR A 155 -40.03 23.37 2.74
C TYR A 155 -39.55 23.97 1.40
N GLU A 156 -39.66 25.29 1.29
CA GLU A 156 -39.41 26.07 0.07
C GLU A 156 -38.02 26.72 0.12
N MET A 157 -37.10 26.37 -0.80
CA MET A 157 -35.77 27.00 -0.87
C MET A 157 -35.79 28.26 -1.76
N GLY A 158 -36.32 29.35 -1.24
CA GLY A 158 -36.35 30.66 -1.91
C GLY A 158 -35.05 31.46 -1.73
N ILE A 159 -34.45 31.92 -2.83
CA ILE A 159 -33.31 32.85 -2.81
C ILE A 159 -33.77 34.24 -2.36
N ALA A 160 -33.09 34.82 -1.35
CA ALA A 160 -33.15 36.24 -1.02
C ALA A 160 -31.85 36.74 -0.37
N ASP A 161 -31.30 37.83 -0.88
CA ASP A 161 -30.14 38.54 -0.31
C ASP A 161 -30.49 39.30 0.99
N SER A 162 -29.50 39.76 1.77
CA SER A 162 -29.13 41.20 1.75
C SER A 162 -28.07 41.64 2.80
N ASP A 163 -27.06 42.32 2.27
CA ASP A 163 -26.47 43.60 2.69
C ASP A 163 -25.76 43.81 4.07
N SER A 164 -24.52 44.31 3.94
CA SER A 164 -23.97 45.37 4.79
C SER A 164 -23.30 46.44 3.91
N ASP A 165 -23.86 47.64 3.87
CA ASP A 165 -23.46 48.78 3.01
C ASP A 165 -22.00 49.27 3.20
N GLY A 166 -21.44 49.90 2.16
CA GLY A 166 -20.03 50.36 2.12
C GLY A 166 -19.70 51.73 1.46
N ASP A 167 -20.62 52.32 0.70
CA ASP A 167 -20.64 53.72 0.22
C ASP A 167 -19.55 54.28 -0.77
N GLY A 168 -19.99 55.15 -1.70
CA GLY A 168 -19.14 56.27 -2.15
C GLY A 168 -19.36 56.93 -3.52
N TYR A 169 -20.16 58.02 -3.56
CA TYR A 169 -20.26 59.05 -4.64
C TYR A 169 -20.83 58.59 -6.01
N GLY A 170 -21.61 59.39 -6.77
CA GLY A 170 -22.02 60.80 -6.67
C GLY A 170 -21.68 61.56 -7.98
N THR A 171 -22.53 62.36 -8.63
CA THR A 171 -23.81 63.01 -8.24
C THR A 171 -24.69 63.39 -9.44
N THR A 172 -26.03 63.44 -9.25
CA THR A 172 -27.05 64.19 -10.05
C THR A 172 -27.15 63.90 -11.57
N MET A 173 -28.33 63.52 -12.10
CA MET A 173 -29.43 64.47 -12.31
C MET A 173 -30.86 63.91 -12.14
N LYS A 174 -31.82 64.84 -12.02
CA LYS A 174 -33.22 64.68 -11.61
C LYS A 174 -34.14 64.12 -12.72
N ARG A 175 -35.08 63.24 -12.36
CA ARG A 175 -36.54 63.55 -12.45
C ARG A 175 -37.40 62.66 -11.54
N LYS A 176 -38.68 63.03 -11.36
CA LYS A 176 -39.58 62.50 -10.31
C LYS A 176 -40.70 61.58 -10.83
N LYS A 177 -41.09 60.66 -9.95
CA LYS A 177 -42.35 59.89 -9.85
C LYS A 177 -43.61 60.54 -10.47
N ALA A 178 -44.48 59.68 -11.00
CA ALA A 178 -45.93 59.76 -10.80
C ALA A 178 -46.52 58.33 -10.70
N MET A 179 -47.61 58.14 -9.96
CA MET A 179 -48.30 56.84 -9.77
C MET A 179 -49.57 56.75 -10.62
N ARG A 180 -50.09 55.54 -10.87
CA ARG A 180 -51.50 55.23 -10.54
C ARG A 180 -51.82 53.73 -10.47
N LYS A 181 -52.82 53.40 -9.62
CA LYS A 181 -53.49 52.08 -9.53
C LYS A 181 -54.43 51.84 -10.71
N MET A 182 -54.76 50.58 -10.99
CA MET A 182 -56.12 50.18 -11.38
C MET A 182 -56.50 48.78 -10.84
N SER A 183 -57.70 48.28 -11.17
CA SER A 183 -58.47 47.33 -10.34
C SER A 183 -58.95 46.07 -11.09
N MET A 184 -59.51 45.14 -10.32
CA MET A 184 -60.11 43.83 -10.66
C MET A 184 -60.98 43.75 -11.93
N VAL A 185 -60.83 42.61 -12.63
CA VAL A 185 -61.87 41.58 -12.99
C VAL A 185 -63.29 42.07 -13.33
N ASP A 186 -63.82 41.70 -14.52
CA ASP A 186 -64.78 40.58 -14.70
C ASP A 186 -65.23 40.32 -16.17
N GLY A 187 -65.72 39.11 -16.49
CA GLY A 187 -66.80 38.85 -17.47
C GLY A 187 -66.49 38.30 -18.89
N GLY A 188 -67.04 37.11 -19.21
CA GLY A 188 -67.61 36.82 -20.55
C GLY A 188 -66.95 35.74 -21.45
N PRO A 189 -67.67 34.67 -21.87
CA PRO A 189 -67.19 33.63 -22.80
C PRO A 189 -67.83 33.75 -24.23
N PRO A 190 -67.70 32.77 -25.15
CA PRO A 190 -66.53 32.54 -26.01
C PRO A 190 -66.86 32.56 -27.54
N LYS A 191 -65.86 32.63 -28.43
CA LYS A 191 -66.06 32.47 -29.89
C LYS A 191 -64.93 31.76 -30.66
N GLY A 192 -65.27 30.63 -31.29
CA GLY A 192 -64.95 30.40 -32.71
C GLY A 192 -63.65 29.66 -33.09
N TRP A 193 -63.63 28.32 -32.96
CA TRP A 193 -62.73 27.49 -33.77
C TRP A 193 -63.08 27.56 -35.28
N LYS A 194 -62.39 28.41 -36.07
CA LYS A 194 -62.25 28.30 -37.55
C LYS A 194 -61.31 29.36 -38.17
N ALA A 195 -60.10 29.55 -37.64
CA ALA A 195 -59.17 30.58 -38.15
C ALA A 195 -57.67 30.22 -38.18
N PHE A 196 -57.26 28.99 -37.82
CA PHE A 196 -55.84 28.69 -37.55
C PHE A 196 -55.04 28.09 -38.74
N TRP A 197 -55.71 27.61 -39.78
CA TRP A 197 -55.14 26.64 -40.74
C TRP A 197 -54.28 27.21 -41.89
N TYR A 198 -54.11 28.53 -42.00
CA TYR A 198 -53.26 29.14 -43.04
C TYR A 198 -52.43 30.31 -42.51
N SER A 199 -51.37 30.00 -41.78
CA SER A 199 -50.33 30.97 -41.39
C SER A 199 -48.92 30.40 -41.65
N LYS A 200 -47.96 31.28 -41.98
CA LYS A 200 -46.58 30.88 -42.35
C LYS A 200 -45.80 30.19 -41.22
N THR A 201 -46.28 30.24 -39.98
CA THR A 201 -45.71 29.50 -38.85
C THR A 201 -46.02 28.00 -38.94
N TRP A 202 -47.20 27.60 -39.41
CA TRP A 202 -47.59 26.20 -39.46
C TRP A 202 -46.71 25.39 -40.45
N CYS A 203 -46.44 25.94 -41.64
CA CYS A 203 -45.51 25.32 -42.59
C CYS A 203 -44.07 25.26 -42.06
N ARG A 204 -43.64 26.21 -41.22
CA ARG A 204 -42.32 26.19 -40.58
C ARG A 204 -42.23 25.13 -39.48
N ALA A 205 -43.27 24.98 -38.66
CA ALA A 205 -43.37 23.89 -37.68
C ALA A 205 -43.35 22.52 -38.37
N LEU A 206 -44.06 22.37 -39.49
CA LEU A 206 -44.07 21.12 -40.28
C LEU A 206 -42.68 20.78 -40.83
N VAL A 207 -41.91 21.77 -41.31
CA VAL A 207 -40.50 21.56 -41.70
C VAL A 207 -39.62 21.14 -40.52
N VAL A 208 -39.78 21.75 -39.34
CA VAL A 208 -39.03 21.36 -38.13
C VAL A 208 -39.36 19.92 -37.71
N VAL A 209 -40.65 19.54 -37.71
CA VAL A 209 -41.09 18.17 -37.42
C VAL A 209 -40.50 17.17 -38.41
N VAL A 210 -40.45 17.49 -39.71
CA VAL A 210 -39.83 16.63 -40.73
C VAL A 210 -38.31 16.51 -40.52
N VAL A 211 -37.62 17.60 -40.16
CA VAL A 211 -36.18 17.53 -39.83
C VAL A 211 -35.93 16.69 -38.59
N CYS A 212 -36.74 16.83 -37.53
CA CYS A 212 -36.65 15.98 -36.33
C CYS A 212 -36.91 14.50 -36.66
N LEU A 213 -37.90 14.19 -37.50
CA LEU A 213 -38.17 12.84 -37.98
C LEU A 213 -37.00 12.27 -38.81
N VAL A 214 -36.38 13.07 -39.68
CA VAL A 214 -35.21 12.64 -40.45
C VAL A 214 -33.99 12.41 -39.53
N LEU A 215 -33.79 13.24 -38.51
CA LEU A 215 -32.74 13.04 -37.50
C LEU A 215 -32.98 11.78 -36.65
N LEU A 216 -34.22 11.54 -36.21
CA LEU A 216 -34.61 10.31 -35.51
C LEU A 216 -34.43 9.06 -36.39
N ILE A 217 -34.83 9.12 -37.66
CA ILE A 217 -34.65 8.01 -38.62
C ILE A 217 -33.16 7.79 -38.91
N MET A 218 -32.34 8.84 -39.05
CA MET A 218 -30.90 8.68 -39.21
C MET A 218 -30.24 8.12 -37.94
N GLY A 219 -30.64 8.57 -36.75
CA GLY A 219 -30.20 8.04 -35.46
C GLY A 219 -30.54 6.56 -35.32
N PHE A 220 -31.79 6.18 -35.62
CA PHE A 220 -32.23 4.79 -35.62
C PHE A 220 -31.49 3.94 -36.67
N VAL A 221 -31.17 4.49 -37.85
CA VAL A 221 -30.39 3.79 -38.89
C VAL A 221 -28.90 3.68 -38.54
N THR A 222 -28.33 4.62 -37.77
CA THR A 222 -26.98 4.45 -37.20
C THR A 222 -26.98 3.44 -36.07
N PHE A 223 -27.93 3.52 -35.13
CA PHE A 223 -28.11 2.55 -34.05
C PHE A 223 -28.34 1.12 -34.58
N ALA A 224 -29.22 0.93 -35.57
CA ALA A 224 -29.47 -0.37 -36.21
C ALA A 224 -28.34 -0.86 -37.13
N ARG A 225 -27.35 0.00 -37.46
CA ARG A 225 -26.07 -0.40 -38.05
C ARG A 225 -25.06 -0.78 -36.97
N TYR A 226 -25.03 -0.06 -35.86
CA TYR A 226 -24.18 -0.33 -34.70
C TYR A 226 -24.51 -1.70 -34.10
N ARG A 227 -25.81 -1.99 -33.87
CA ARG A 227 -26.35 -3.29 -33.42
C ARG A 227 -26.20 -4.44 -34.43
N LYS A 228 -25.55 -4.21 -35.58
CA LYS A 228 -25.15 -5.25 -36.57
C LYS A 228 -23.63 -5.49 -36.62
N VAL A 229 -22.85 -4.69 -35.91
CA VAL A 229 -21.50 -5.08 -35.50
C VAL A 229 -21.71 -5.98 -34.28
N ALA A 230 -21.27 -7.24 -34.36
CA ALA A 230 -21.19 -8.05 -33.14
C ALA A 230 -20.21 -7.37 -32.18
N PRO A 231 -20.45 -7.34 -30.86
CA PRO A 231 -19.48 -6.82 -29.92
C PRO A 231 -18.13 -7.52 -30.16
N PRO A 232 -16.99 -6.81 -30.12
CA PRO A 232 -15.69 -7.43 -30.28
C PRO A 232 -15.57 -8.62 -29.32
N TYR A 233 -15.13 -9.78 -29.82
CA TYR A 233 -14.83 -10.90 -28.95
C TYR A 233 -13.54 -10.57 -28.21
N TYR A 234 -13.67 -9.95 -27.04
CA TYR A 234 -12.60 -9.76 -26.09
C TYR A 234 -12.28 -11.14 -25.47
N PRO A 235 -11.04 -11.67 -25.63
CA PRO A 235 -10.66 -12.93 -25.00
C PRO A 235 -10.45 -12.70 -23.50
N VAL A 236 -11.52 -12.84 -22.73
CA VAL A 236 -11.50 -12.78 -21.26
C VAL A 236 -10.67 -13.94 -20.74
N VAL A 237 -9.66 -13.65 -19.93
CA VAL A 237 -8.94 -14.67 -19.14
C VAL A 237 -9.74 -14.91 -17.86
N PRO A 238 -10.34 -16.10 -17.64
CA PRO A 238 -11.02 -16.42 -16.40
C PRO A 238 -10.01 -16.82 -15.32
N ALA A 239 -10.33 -16.51 -14.06
CA ALA A 239 -9.58 -17.01 -12.91
C ALA A 239 -9.84 -18.51 -12.69
N ASP A 240 -8.80 -19.23 -12.28
CA ASP A 240 -8.95 -20.59 -11.74
C ASP A 240 -9.66 -20.58 -10.39
N HIS A 241 -10.14 -21.74 -9.97
CA HIS A 241 -10.87 -21.94 -8.72
C HIS A 241 -10.07 -22.77 -7.72
N TRP A 242 -10.16 -22.42 -6.43
CA TRP A 242 -9.56 -23.20 -5.35
C TRP A 242 -10.51 -23.25 -4.14
N TYR A 243 -11.00 -24.44 -3.83
CA TYR A 243 -12.01 -24.67 -2.78
C TYR A 243 -11.83 -26.04 -2.11
N PRO A 244 -12.28 -26.20 -0.86
CA PRO A 244 -12.79 -25.17 0.06
C PRO A 244 -11.71 -24.19 0.54
N THR A 245 -12.07 -23.20 1.35
CA THR A 245 -11.10 -22.34 2.05
C THR A 245 -10.25 -23.18 3.03
N PRO A 246 -8.91 -23.09 2.99
CA PRO A 246 -8.05 -23.73 3.97
C PRO A 246 -8.28 -23.12 5.37
N ARG A 247 -8.49 -23.98 6.37
CA ARG A 247 -8.59 -23.55 7.77
C ARG A 247 -7.20 -23.14 8.30
N GLY A 248 -7.17 -22.13 9.18
CA GLY A 248 -5.96 -21.77 9.92
C GLY A 248 -5.73 -22.68 11.13
N GLY A 249 -4.61 -22.48 11.83
CA GLY A 249 -4.19 -23.32 12.95
C GLY A 249 -3.49 -24.59 12.48
N THR A 250 -2.57 -24.47 11.51
CA THR A 250 -1.79 -25.59 10.94
C THR A 250 -0.28 -25.51 11.23
N VAL A 251 0.19 -24.39 11.81
CA VAL A 251 1.61 -24.09 12.06
C VAL A 251 1.88 -23.95 13.55
N LYS A 252 2.96 -24.57 14.05
CA LYS A 252 3.24 -24.69 15.49
C LYS A 252 3.44 -23.36 16.22
N SER A 253 3.96 -22.32 15.55
CA SER A 253 4.11 -20.98 16.16
C SER A 253 2.78 -20.28 16.47
N TRP A 254 1.68 -20.75 15.89
CA TRP A 254 0.33 -20.22 16.11
C TRP A 254 -0.54 -21.10 17.02
N GLU A 255 -0.01 -22.22 17.53
CA GLU A 255 -0.76 -23.22 18.32
C GLU A 255 -1.47 -22.61 19.54
N ASP A 256 -0.75 -21.94 20.43
CA ASP A 256 -1.33 -21.36 21.65
C ASP A 256 -2.36 -20.27 21.34
N SER A 257 -2.11 -19.46 20.30
CA SER A 257 -3.02 -18.42 19.83
C SER A 257 -4.33 -19.01 19.28
N TYR A 258 -4.24 -20.10 18.51
CA TYR A 258 -5.40 -20.81 17.96
C TYR A 258 -6.15 -21.61 19.02
N ASN A 259 -5.47 -22.15 20.04
CA ASN A 259 -6.10 -22.79 21.19
C ASN A 259 -6.89 -21.76 22.02
N LYS A 260 -6.28 -20.62 22.39
CA LYS A 260 -6.99 -19.50 23.05
C LYS A 260 -8.19 -19.02 22.23
N ALA A 261 -8.01 -18.87 20.91
CA ALA A 261 -9.07 -18.44 20.01
C ALA A 261 -10.21 -19.47 19.93
N GLN A 262 -9.90 -20.77 19.87
CA GLN A 262 -10.89 -21.83 19.84
C GLN A 262 -11.78 -21.81 21.09
N ASP A 263 -11.20 -21.68 22.28
CA ASP A 263 -11.97 -21.66 23.52
C ASP A 263 -12.80 -20.37 23.69
N LEU A 264 -12.39 -19.25 23.08
CA LEU A 264 -13.23 -18.04 23.01
C LEU A 264 -14.38 -18.19 22.00
N VAL A 265 -14.06 -18.59 20.76
CA VAL A 265 -15.00 -18.67 19.61
C VAL A 265 -16.02 -19.81 19.77
N ARG A 266 -15.71 -20.84 20.57
CA ARG A 266 -16.69 -21.86 21.00
C ARG A 266 -17.84 -21.27 21.83
N ASN A 267 -17.59 -20.23 22.61
CA ASN A 267 -18.58 -19.62 23.50
C ASN A 267 -19.33 -18.43 22.85
N MET A 268 -18.85 -17.90 21.72
CA MET A 268 -19.54 -16.85 20.97
C MET A 268 -20.84 -17.34 20.32
N THR A 269 -21.88 -16.51 20.40
CA THR A 269 -23.10 -16.64 19.60
C THR A 269 -22.85 -16.40 18.11
N LEU A 270 -23.80 -16.79 17.24
CA LEU A 270 -23.74 -16.49 15.80
C LEU A 270 -23.65 -14.97 15.53
N ILE A 271 -24.38 -14.18 16.32
CA ILE A 271 -24.43 -12.71 16.25
C ILE A 271 -23.05 -12.11 16.54
N GLU A 272 -22.41 -12.55 17.62
CA GLU A 272 -21.05 -12.13 17.98
C GLU A 272 -20.00 -12.51 16.93
N LYS A 273 -20.09 -13.73 16.38
CA LYS A 273 -19.21 -14.20 15.30
C LYS A 273 -19.30 -13.29 14.07
N VAL A 274 -20.50 -12.89 13.66
CA VAL A 274 -20.71 -11.99 12.52
C VAL A 274 -20.28 -10.54 12.82
N ASN A 275 -20.37 -10.10 14.08
CA ASN A 275 -19.83 -8.80 14.52
C ASN A 275 -18.31 -8.71 14.32
N VAL A 276 -17.56 -9.76 14.67
CA VAL A 276 -16.09 -9.79 14.53
C VAL A 276 -15.65 -9.75 13.06
N THR A 277 -16.43 -10.32 12.13
CA THR A 277 -16.10 -10.34 10.69
C THR A 277 -16.59 -9.11 9.91
N THR A 278 -17.49 -8.29 10.48
CA THR A 278 -18.15 -7.21 9.73
C THR A 278 -17.81 -5.85 10.33
N GLY A 279 -17.33 -4.92 9.49
CA GLY A 279 -17.17 -3.53 9.90
C GLY A 279 -18.50 -2.86 10.23
N THR A 280 -18.48 -1.87 11.12
CA THR A 280 -19.68 -1.20 11.66
C THR A 280 -20.36 -0.23 10.68
N GLY A 281 -19.75 0.02 9.52
CA GLY A 281 -20.10 1.05 8.55
C GLY A 281 -19.12 2.23 8.56
N TRP A 282 -19.03 2.95 7.43
CA TRP A 282 -18.16 4.12 7.29
C TRP A 282 -18.56 5.23 8.27
N GLN A 283 -17.58 5.77 9.00
CA GLN A 283 -17.75 6.81 10.04
C GLN A 283 -18.63 6.38 11.23
N MET A 284 -18.83 5.07 11.45
CA MET A 284 -19.67 4.54 12.53
C MET A 284 -18.89 4.18 13.82
N GLY A 285 -17.58 4.39 13.84
CA GLY A 285 -16.71 4.32 15.02
C GLY A 285 -15.49 5.24 14.82
N LEU A 286 -14.58 5.32 15.79
CA LEU A 286 -13.54 6.36 15.83
C LEU A 286 -12.39 6.16 14.82
N CYS A 287 -12.09 4.93 14.41
CA CYS A 287 -11.07 4.61 13.41
C CYS A 287 -11.65 4.53 11.99
N VAL A 288 -10.82 4.52 10.94
CA VAL A 288 -11.29 4.41 9.54
C VAL A 288 -11.92 3.05 9.24
N GLY A 289 -11.55 2.01 9.98
CA GLY A 289 -12.28 0.74 10.10
C GLY A 289 -12.49 0.38 11.58
N ASN A 290 -13.68 -0.12 11.92
CA ASN A 290 -14.01 -0.63 13.26
C ASN A 290 -14.88 -1.88 13.08
N THR A 291 -14.66 -2.93 13.89
CA THR A 291 -15.49 -4.16 13.91
C THR A 291 -16.56 -4.11 14.99
N GLY A 292 -17.55 -5.00 14.96
CA GLY A 292 -18.49 -5.17 16.07
C GLY A 292 -17.84 -5.84 17.31
N THR A 293 -18.43 -5.62 18.48
CA THR A 293 -18.05 -6.26 19.75
C THR A 293 -18.55 -7.70 19.85
N ALA A 294 -17.91 -8.52 20.70
CA ALA A 294 -18.48 -9.78 21.17
C ALA A 294 -18.47 -9.80 22.71
N GLU A 295 -19.55 -9.26 23.28
CA GLU A 295 -19.60 -8.76 24.66
C GLU A 295 -19.77 -9.86 25.71
N GLU A 296 -20.46 -10.96 25.39
CA GLU A 296 -20.67 -12.07 26.34
C GLU A 296 -19.37 -12.83 26.60
N VAL A 297 -18.48 -12.89 25.60
CA VAL A 297 -17.11 -13.45 25.72
C VAL A 297 -16.04 -12.40 26.03
N GLY A 298 -16.38 -11.11 26.02
CA GLY A 298 -15.47 -10.01 26.35
C GLY A 298 -14.44 -9.63 25.28
N PHE A 299 -14.68 -9.95 24.00
CA PHE A 299 -13.80 -9.55 22.89
C PHE A 299 -14.17 -8.14 22.38
N PRO A 300 -13.20 -7.21 22.26
CA PRO A 300 -13.45 -5.81 21.94
C PRO A 300 -13.75 -5.58 20.46
N SER A 301 -14.31 -4.40 20.14
CA SER A 301 -14.21 -3.85 18.79
C SER A 301 -12.73 -3.60 18.46
N LEU A 302 -12.25 -4.12 17.33
CA LEU A 302 -10.92 -3.82 16.81
C LEU A 302 -10.96 -2.52 16.00
N CYS A 303 -10.09 -1.59 16.34
CA CYS A 303 -9.76 -0.40 15.55
C CYS A 303 -8.72 -0.75 14.46
N LEU A 304 -9.00 -0.35 13.22
CA LEU A 304 -8.09 -0.45 12.07
C LEU A 304 -7.80 0.97 11.53
N GLN A 305 -6.53 1.38 11.51
CA GLN A 305 -6.13 2.75 11.12
C GLN A 305 -5.03 2.80 10.04
N ASP A 306 -5.20 3.69 9.06
CA ASP A 306 -4.15 4.07 8.10
C ASP A 306 -2.99 4.76 8.84
N GLY A 307 -1.76 4.73 8.34
CA GLY A 307 -1.33 4.15 7.08
C GLY A 307 0.19 3.87 7.05
N PRO A 308 0.76 3.56 5.87
CA PRO A 308 2.13 3.07 5.76
C PRO A 308 3.24 4.05 6.19
N MET A 309 2.95 5.34 6.43
CA MET A 309 3.92 6.39 6.79
C MET A 309 3.67 7.12 8.11
N GLY A 310 2.63 6.74 8.87
CA GLY A 310 2.20 7.43 10.08
C GLY A 310 0.69 7.23 10.28
N LEU A 311 0.13 7.69 11.40
CA LEU A 311 -1.30 7.53 11.67
C LEU A 311 -2.14 8.62 11.00
N ARG A 312 -2.96 8.24 10.03
CA ARG A 312 -3.88 9.13 9.31
C ARG A 312 -4.96 9.66 10.25
N TYR A 313 -5.34 10.93 10.07
CA TYR A 313 -6.38 11.60 10.86
C TYR A 313 -6.18 11.48 12.38
N ALA A 314 -4.93 11.58 12.84
CA ALA A 314 -4.57 11.59 14.25
C ALA A 314 -3.71 12.82 14.58
N ASP A 315 -3.90 13.38 15.77
CA ASP A 315 -3.03 14.44 16.33
C ASP A 315 -1.74 13.87 16.96
N HIS A 316 -0.73 14.70 17.19
CA HIS A 316 0.49 14.39 17.96
C HIS A 316 1.14 13.02 17.63
N VAL A 317 1.33 12.77 16.34
CA VAL A 317 1.95 11.58 15.71
C VAL A 317 3.06 12.04 14.78
N SER A 318 4.02 11.18 14.43
CA SER A 318 5.10 11.53 13.50
C SER A 318 4.73 11.21 12.05
N ALA A 319 5.15 12.08 11.13
CA ALA A 319 5.08 11.90 9.69
C ALA A 319 6.42 11.37 9.15
N PHE A 320 6.58 10.05 9.16
CA PHE A 320 7.78 9.36 8.69
C PHE A 320 7.91 9.42 7.15
N PRO A 321 9.12 9.27 6.59
CA PRO A 321 9.27 8.98 5.17
C PRO A 321 8.46 7.72 4.79
N PRO A 322 7.78 7.67 3.62
CA PRO A 322 6.98 6.52 3.22
C PRO A 322 7.86 5.37 2.71
N GLY A 323 7.24 4.33 2.13
CA GLY A 323 7.93 3.14 1.66
C GLY A 323 9.10 3.43 0.73
N LEU A 324 8.96 4.37 -0.21
CA LEU A 324 9.94 4.62 -1.27
C LEU A 324 11.31 5.06 -0.72
N THR A 325 11.32 6.11 0.10
CA THR A 325 12.51 6.64 0.79
C THR A 325 13.07 5.61 1.77
N THR A 326 12.18 4.86 2.43
CA THR A 326 12.55 3.76 3.34
C THR A 326 13.28 2.64 2.61
N GLY A 327 12.82 2.25 1.42
CA GLY A 327 13.48 1.28 0.54
C GLY A 327 14.81 1.81 0.00
N ALA A 328 14.88 3.11 -0.34
CA ALA A 328 16.11 3.77 -0.80
C ALA A 328 17.27 3.74 0.22
N THR A 329 16.98 3.50 1.51
CA THR A 329 18.04 3.25 2.52
C THR A 329 18.83 1.97 2.25
N TRP A 330 18.18 0.90 1.76
CA TRP A 330 18.68 -0.47 1.71
C TRP A 330 19.19 -1.00 3.08
N ASN A 331 18.67 -0.46 4.19
CA ASN A 331 19.15 -0.73 5.54
C ASN A 331 18.10 -1.45 6.40
N ARG A 332 18.24 -2.78 6.52
CA ARG A 332 17.30 -3.66 7.26
C ARG A 332 17.02 -3.19 8.69
N THR A 333 18.04 -2.68 9.39
CA THR A 333 17.93 -2.19 10.76
C THR A 333 17.11 -0.91 10.83
N LEU A 334 17.39 0.05 9.96
CA LEU A 334 16.71 1.35 9.93
C LEU A 334 15.24 1.20 9.49
N ILE A 335 14.97 0.32 8.52
CA ILE A 335 13.61 -0.07 8.11
C ILE A 335 12.83 -0.69 9.29
N ARG A 336 13.46 -1.58 10.07
CA ARG A 336 12.85 -2.16 11.27
C ARG A 336 12.60 -1.10 12.36
N ASN A 337 13.55 -0.20 12.61
CA ASN A 337 13.43 0.87 13.61
C ASN A 337 12.23 1.80 13.30
N ARG A 338 12.05 2.17 12.04
CA ARG A 338 10.86 2.89 11.56
C ARG A 338 9.57 2.10 11.83
N GLY A 339 9.56 0.79 11.57
CA GLY A 339 8.43 -0.08 11.92
C GLY A 339 8.14 -0.13 13.42
N ILE A 340 9.16 -0.13 14.28
CA ILE A 340 9.02 -0.07 15.74
C ILE A 340 8.35 1.23 16.17
N ALA A 341 8.74 2.37 15.61
CA ALA A 341 8.13 3.67 15.92
C ALA A 341 6.64 3.73 15.50
N LEU A 342 6.33 3.28 14.28
CA LEU A 342 4.94 3.18 13.78
C LEU A 342 4.06 2.27 14.65
N GLY A 343 4.57 1.10 15.05
CA GLY A 343 3.85 0.19 15.96
C GLY A 343 3.67 0.76 17.36
N LEU A 344 4.62 1.56 17.86
CA LEU A 344 4.52 2.21 19.16
C LEU A 344 3.49 3.33 19.16
N GLU A 345 3.39 4.12 18.09
CA GLU A 345 2.35 5.14 17.93
C GLU A 345 0.96 4.51 17.81
N ALA A 346 0.80 3.50 16.96
CA ALA A 346 -0.44 2.75 16.83
C ALA A 346 -0.91 2.21 18.19
N ARG A 347 -0.01 1.60 18.97
CA ARG A 347 -0.31 1.13 20.34
C ARG A 347 -0.71 2.28 21.27
N ARG A 348 0.03 3.40 21.26
CA ARG A 348 -0.24 4.59 22.10
C ARG A 348 -1.59 5.24 21.78
N LYS A 349 -2.02 5.24 20.51
CA LYS A 349 -3.33 5.76 20.07
C LYS A 349 -4.49 4.76 20.23
N GLY A 350 -4.22 3.50 20.60
CA GLY A 350 -5.22 2.45 20.79
C GLY A 350 -5.65 1.72 19.51
N VAL A 351 -4.80 1.72 18.48
CA VAL A 351 -5.04 1.06 17.18
C VAL A 351 -4.66 -0.41 17.25
N ASN A 352 -5.62 -1.32 17.03
CA ASN A 352 -5.37 -2.76 17.04
C ASN A 352 -4.65 -3.24 15.78
N VAL A 353 -5.01 -2.69 14.62
CA VAL A 353 -4.49 -3.07 13.30
C VAL A 353 -3.99 -1.82 12.55
N LEU A 354 -2.69 -1.77 12.25
CA LEU A 354 -2.09 -0.71 11.44
C LEU A 354 -2.10 -1.13 9.95
N ILE A 355 -2.72 -0.30 9.11
CA ILE A 355 -3.02 -0.60 7.71
C ILE A 355 -1.79 -0.30 6.82
N GLY A 356 -0.71 -1.06 7.08
CA GLY A 356 0.55 -1.06 6.35
C GLY A 356 1.51 -2.15 6.86
N PRO A 357 2.64 -2.37 6.18
CA PRO A 357 3.16 -1.61 5.03
C PRO A 357 2.47 -1.92 3.69
N SER A 358 2.80 -1.12 2.66
CA SER A 358 2.39 -1.38 1.28
C SER A 358 3.51 -2.07 0.48
N MET A 359 3.13 -2.95 -0.45
CA MET A 359 4.00 -3.65 -1.41
C MET A 359 3.27 -4.08 -2.71
N GLY A 360 1.96 -3.75 -2.79
CA GLY A 360 1.14 -3.78 -4.00
C GLY A 360 0.48 -2.39 -4.11
N PRO A 361 0.87 -1.51 -5.04
CA PRO A 361 1.69 -1.73 -6.23
C PRO A 361 3.10 -2.26 -5.97
N MET A 362 3.51 -3.21 -6.82
CA MET A 362 4.90 -3.62 -6.99
C MET A 362 5.72 -2.54 -7.70
N GLY A 363 5.07 -1.69 -8.49
CA GLY A 363 5.71 -0.62 -9.27
C GLY A 363 5.87 -0.98 -10.76
N MET A 364 4.99 -1.83 -11.31
CA MET A 364 5.01 -2.25 -12.71
C MET A 364 4.92 -1.08 -13.69
N MET A 365 4.10 -0.07 -13.38
CA MET A 365 4.01 1.18 -14.12
C MET A 365 4.72 2.28 -13.33
N PRO A 366 5.82 2.90 -13.81
CA PRO A 366 6.54 3.95 -13.06
C PRO A 366 5.72 5.22 -12.84
N ALA A 367 4.64 5.39 -13.62
CA ALA A 367 3.64 6.44 -13.49
C ALA A 367 2.53 6.14 -12.45
N GLY A 368 2.43 4.91 -11.94
CA GLY A 368 1.37 4.45 -11.03
C GLY A 368 1.27 5.29 -9.75
N GLY A 369 0.06 5.73 -9.40
CA GLY A 369 -0.17 6.79 -8.43
C GLY A 369 0.29 6.50 -7.00
N ARG A 370 0.31 5.23 -6.58
CA ARG A 370 0.60 4.79 -5.20
C ARG A 370 1.94 4.06 -5.03
N ASN A 371 2.80 4.04 -6.04
CA ASN A 371 4.10 3.37 -5.98
C ASN A 371 4.96 3.82 -4.78
N TRP A 372 4.79 5.08 -4.36
CA TRP A 372 5.54 5.69 -3.27
C TRP A 372 5.20 5.15 -1.87
N GLU A 373 4.03 4.52 -1.69
CA GLU A 373 3.69 3.82 -0.45
C GLU A 373 4.49 2.52 -0.29
N GLY A 374 4.87 1.89 -1.41
CA GLY A 374 5.72 0.70 -1.49
C GLY A 374 7.21 1.04 -1.53
N PHE A 375 8.07 0.02 -1.50
CA PHE A 375 9.51 0.19 -1.23
C PHE A 375 10.43 0.29 -2.45
N GLY A 376 9.88 0.31 -3.67
CA GLY A 376 10.65 0.25 -4.92
C GLY A 376 10.02 -0.69 -5.95
N SER A 377 10.78 -1.08 -6.96
CA SER A 377 10.30 -1.90 -8.09
C SER A 377 10.92 -3.31 -8.19
N ASP A 378 11.64 -3.78 -7.15
CA ASP A 378 12.13 -5.15 -7.07
C ASP A 378 11.45 -5.96 -5.94
N PRO A 379 10.95 -7.18 -6.20
CA PRO A 379 10.26 -8.01 -5.20
C PRO A 379 11.11 -8.48 -4.02
N VAL A 380 12.44 -8.57 -4.15
CA VAL A 380 13.34 -8.92 -3.03
C VAL A 380 13.59 -7.70 -2.16
N LEU A 381 13.77 -6.51 -2.74
CA LEU A 381 13.83 -5.26 -1.98
C LEU A 381 12.50 -5.00 -1.24
N GLN A 382 11.38 -5.05 -1.97
CA GLN A 382 10.02 -4.93 -1.42
C GLN A 382 9.76 -5.99 -0.32
N GLY A 383 10.09 -7.26 -0.57
CA GLY A 383 9.84 -8.35 0.38
C GLY A 383 10.68 -8.25 1.66
N VAL A 384 11.95 -7.84 1.55
CA VAL A 384 12.79 -7.57 2.73
C VAL A 384 12.26 -6.36 3.50
N ALA A 385 11.94 -5.26 2.83
CA ALA A 385 11.53 -4.03 3.50
C ALA A 385 10.14 -4.16 4.16
N ALA A 386 9.20 -4.87 3.53
CA ALA A 386 7.93 -5.25 4.14
C ALA A 386 8.14 -6.14 5.37
N ALA A 387 8.90 -7.23 5.25
CA ALA A 387 9.19 -8.15 6.36
C ALA A 387 9.85 -7.45 7.57
N GLU A 388 10.78 -6.52 7.34
CA GLU A 388 11.43 -5.76 8.42
C GLU A 388 10.49 -4.72 9.05
N THR A 389 9.65 -4.05 8.24
CA THR A 389 8.63 -3.12 8.77
C THR A 389 7.58 -3.85 9.60
N ILE A 390 7.10 -5.01 9.14
CA ILE A 390 6.14 -5.88 9.84
C ILE A 390 6.71 -6.35 11.19
N ARG A 391 7.96 -6.84 11.22
CA ARG A 391 8.66 -7.20 12.46
C ARG A 391 8.74 -6.03 13.44
N GLY A 392 8.98 -4.81 12.93
CA GLY A 392 8.97 -3.60 13.75
C GLY A 392 7.60 -3.31 14.35
N ILE A 393 6.55 -3.21 13.53
CA ILE A 393 5.19 -2.90 13.98
C ILE A 393 4.72 -3.92 15.02
N GLN A 394 4.84 -5.20 14.68
CA GLN A 394 4.31 -6.31 15.50
C GLN A 394 5.12 -6.57 16.78
N SER A 395 6.36 -6.07 16.88
CA SER A 395 7.10 -6.09 18.16
C SER A 395 6.45 -5.26 19.27
N ASN A 396 5.57 -4.31 18.91
CA ASN A 396 4.74 -3.56 19.85
C ASN A 396 3.41 -4.26 20.17
N GLY A 397 3.11 -5.41 19.57
CA GLY A 397 1.83 -6.11 19.70
C GLY A 397 0.71 -5.59 18.79
N VAL A 398 0.97 -4.59 17.95
CA VAL A 398 0.01 -4.09 16.94
C VAL A 398 0.01 -5.02 15.74
N MET A 399 -1.16 -5.40 15.25
CA MET A 399 -1.29 -6.23 14.04
C MET A 399 -0.92 -5.41 12.79
N ALA A 400 -0.01 -5.91 11.95
CA ALA A 400 0.33 -5.27 10.68
C ALA A 400 -0.49 -5.84 9.51
N THR A 401 -0.82 -4.99 8.53
CA THR A 401 -1.56 -5.37 7.32
C THR A 401 -0.68 -5.27 6.09
N ALA A 402 -0.35 -6.39 5.45
CA ALA A 402 0.30 -6.36 4.14
C ALA A 402 -0.72 -5.98 3.04
N LYS A 403 -0.52 -4.84 2.37
CA LYS A 403 -1.42 -4.30 1.33
C LYS A 403 -0.73 -3.95 0.00
N HIS A 404 -1.41 -3.91 -1.15
CA HIS A 404 -2.77 -4.38 -1.44
C HIS A 404 -2.65 -5.66 -2.29
N TYR A 405 -3.21 -6.78 -1.83
CA TYR A 405 -3.08 -8.11 -2.42
C TYR A 405 -4.16 -8.34 -3.50
N VAL A 406 -3.83 -8.46 -4.78
CA VAL A 406 -2.53 -8.25 -5.45
C VAL A 406 -2.80 -7.70 -6.86
N MET A 407 -1.80 -7.11 -7.52
CA MET A 407 -1.90 -6.47 -8.86
C MET A 407 -2.68 -5.13 -8.92
N ASN A 408 -2.68 -4.32 -7.85
CA ASN A 408 -3.18 -2.93 -7.92
C ASN A 408 -2.06 -2.00 -8.41
N GLU A 409 -1.69 -2.10 -9.69
CA GLU A 409 -0.52 -1.42 -10.26
C GLU A 409 -0.84 -0.03 -10.88
N GLN A 410 -2.12 0.34 -11.01
CA GLN A 410 -2.58 1.69 -11.38
C GLN A 410 -3.86 2.03 -10.62
N GLU A 411 -4.10 3.33 -10.43
CA GLU A 411 -5.33 3.82 -9.80
C GLU A 411 -6.50 3.95 -10.78
N HIS A 412 -6.26 4.40 -12.02
CA HIS A 412 -7.31 4.50 -13.04
C HIS A 412 -8.07 3.18 -13.18
N PHE A 413 -9.40 3.23 -13.02
CA PHE A 413 -10.31 2.08 -13.11
C PHE A 413 -10.19 1.03 -11.98
N ARG A 414 -9.50 1.32 -10.86
CA ARG A 414 -9.32 0.37 -9.73
C ARG A 414 -10.64 -0.15 -9.13
N GLN A 415 -11.69 0.68 -9.08
CA GLN A 415 -12.99 0.34 -8.49
C GLN A 415 -14.18 0.77 -9.38
N PRO A 416 -15.38 0.18 -9.17
CA PRO A 416 -16.60 0.58 -9.85
C PRO A 416 -17.00 2.04 -9.59
N PHE A 417 -17.69 2.62 -10.56
CA PHE A 417 -18.33 3.94 -10.57
C PHE A 417 -17.42 5.18 -10.45
N GLU A 418 -16.22 5.08 -9.86
CA GLU A 418 -15.26 6.19 -9.69
C GLU A 418 -14.91 6.88 -11.04
N TRP A 419 -14.77 6.12 -12.13
CA TRP A 419 -14.58 6.64 -13.50
C TRP A 419 -15.82 6.53 -14.40
N GLY A 420 -17.02 6.41 -13.82
CA GLY A 420 -18.28 6.26 -14.58
C GLY A 420 -18.47 4.92 -15.30
N ILE A 421 -17.55 3.96 -15.12
CA ILE A 421 -17.70 2.55 -15.51
C ILE A 421 -18.37 1.75 -14.39
N SER A 422 -19.14 0.71 -14.70
CA SER A 422 -19.93 -0.04 -13.71
C SER A 422 -19.16 -1.14 -12.95
N THR A 423 -17.85 -1.23 -13.15
CA THR A 423 -16.97 -2.30 -12.68
C THR A 423 -15.54 -1.79 -12.52
N ALA A 424 -14.69 -2.52 -11.79
CA ALA A 424 -13.25 -2.32 -11.84
C ALA A 424 -12.60 -2.89 -13.12
N LEU A 425 -11.35 -2.54 -13.37
CA LEU A 425 -10.46 -3.19 -14.32
C LEU A 425 -10.11 -4.64 -13.93
N SER A 426 -9.59 -5.39 -14.90
CA SER A 426 -8.89 -6.65 -14.67
C SER A 426 -7.40 -6.57 -14.98
N SER A 427 -6.59 -6.81 -13.95
CA SER A 427 -5.16 -7.06 -14.01
C SER A 427 -4.92 -8.52 -14.40
N ASN A 428 -4.63 -8.76 -15.67
CA ASN A 428 -4.44 -10.11 -16.20
C ASN A 428 -2.95 -10.50 -16.13
N ILE A 429 -2.64 -11.54 -15.37
CA ILE A 429 -1.26 -11.94 -15.02
C ILE A 429 -1.08 -13.45 -15.18
N ALA A 430 0.10 -13.85 -15.69
CA ALA A 430 0.49 -15.24 -15.82
C ALA A 430 1.01 -15.80 -14.49
N ASP A 431 0.63 -17.05 -14.17
CA ASP A 431 0.90 -17.74 -12.91
C ASP A 431 2.39 -17.69 -12.47
N ARG A 432 3.34 -17.80 -13.41
CA ARG A 432 4.77 -17.66 -13.12
C ARG A 432 5.19 -16.26 -12.69
N ALA A 433 4.71 -15.22 -13.39
CA ALA A 433 5.01 -13.84 -13.05
C ALA A 433 4.38 -13.42 -11.72
N LEU A 434 3.18 -13.93 -11.43
CA LEU A 434 2.51 -13.78 -10.15
C LEU A 434 3.40 -14.29 -8.98
N HIS A 435 3.93 -15.51 -9.05
CA HIS A 435 4.75 -16.09 -7.97
C HIS A 435 6.20 -15.54 -7.90
N GLU A 436 6.86 -15.29 -9.04
CA GLU A 436 8.26 -14.79 -9.07
C GLU A 436 8.40 -13.27 -8.82
N VAL A 437 7.30 -12.52 -8.86
CA VAL A 437 7.30 -11.06 -8.68
C VAL A 437 6.24 -10.62 -7.68
N PHE A 438 4.97 -10.57 -8.08
CA PHE A 438 3.94 -9.80 -7.34
C PHE A 438 3.54 -10.43 -5.99
N VAL A 439 3.62 -11.76 -5.85
CA VAL A 439 3.32 -12.48 -4.60
C VAL A 439 4.56 -12.66 -3.71
N TRP A 440 5.77 -12.56 -4.26
CA TRP A 440 7.02 -12.71 -3.51
C TRP A 440 7.11 -11.87 -2.22
N PRO A 441 6.77 -10.55 -2.19
CA PRO A 441 6.84 -9.77 -0.94
C PRO A 441 5.79 -10.20 0.08
N PHE A 442 4.62 -10.68 -0.36
CA PHE A 442 3.60 -11.24 0.54
C PHE A 442 4.06 -12.58 1.13
N ALA A 443 4.77 -13.41 0.38
CA ALA A 443 5.39 -14.64 0.89
C ALA A 443 6.42 -14.35 1.99
N GLU A 444 7.31 -13.37 1.81
CA GLU A 444 8.24 -12.95 2.88
C GLU A 444 7.53 -12.25 4.05
N SER A 445 6.41 -11.56 3.81
CA SER A 445 5.57 -10.96 4.86
C SER A 445 4.90 -12.00 5.74
N ILE A 446 4.38 -13.09 5.17
CA ILE A 446 3.80 -14.21 5.92
C ILE A 446 4.88 -14.98 6.68
N ARG A 447 6.08 -15.12 6.09
CA ARG A 447 7.28 -15.63 6.77
C ARG A 447 7.85 -14.64 7.82
N ALA A 448 7.39 -13.40 7.83
CA ALA A 448 7.61 -12.42 8.89
C ALA A 448 6.46 -12.35 9.91
N ASP A 449 5.57 -13.36 9.89
CA ASP A 449 4.42 -13.54 10.79
C ASP A 449 3.35 -12.44 10.68
N VAL A 450 3.10 -11.89 9.48
CA VAL A 450 2.10 -10.81 9.30
C VAL A 450 0.69 -11.21 9.78
N ALA A 451 0.06 -10.33 10.56
CA ALA A 451 -1.23 -10.56 11.19
C ALA A 451 -2.42 -10.53 10.21
N SER A 452 -2.44 -9.59 9.27
CA SER A 452 -3.50 -9.47 8.27
C SER A 452 -2.98 -9.19 6.86
N VAL A 453 -3.81 -9.51 5.86
CA VAL A 453 -3.58 -9.18 4.45
C VAL A 453 -4.81 -8.44 3.92
N MET A 454 -4.58 -7.34 3.21
CA MET A 454 -5.64 -6.55 2.58
C MET A 454 -5.83 -6.97 1.13
N CYS A 455 -7.01 -7.49 0.77
CA CYS A 455 -7.35 -7.74 -0.63
C CYS A 455 -7.76 -6.44 -1.36
N ALA A 456 -7.33 -6.31 -2.61
CA ALA A 456 -7.42 -5.07 -3.39
C ALA A 456 -8.77 -4.87 -4.12
N TYR A 457 -9.00 -3.65 -4.65
CA TYR A 457 -10.24 -3.25 -5.34
C TYR A 457 -10.53 -3.99 -6.65
N GLN A 458 -9.50 -4.15 -7.48
CA GLN A 458 -9.59 -4.55 -8.88
C GLN A 458 -9.79 -6.07 -9.07
N MET A 459 -10.10 -6.47 -10.29
CA MET A 459 -10.07 -7.88 -10.67
C MET A 459 -8.66 -8.35 -11.00
N VAL A 460 -8.38 -9.62 -10.74
CA VAL A 460 -7.22 -10.33 -11.26
C VAL A 460 -7.73 -11.53 -12.06
N ASN A 461 -7.36 -11.63 -13.34
CA ASN A 461 -7.92 -12.60 -14.28
C ASN A 461 -9.48 -12.64 -14.21
N ASN A 462 -10.11 -11.47 -14.23
CA ASN A 462 -11.55 -11.23 -14.24
C ASN A 462 -12.33 -11.81 -13.05
N SER A 463 -11.70 -11.89 -11.87
CA SER A 463 -12.34 -12.08 -10.57
C SER A 463 -11.77 -11.07 -9.56
N HIS A 464 -12.62 -10.31 -8.86
CA HIS A 464 -12.23 -9.30 -7.86
C HIS A 464 -11.31 -9.90 -6.79
N ALA A 465 -10.23 -9.22 -6.43
CA ALA A 465 -9.20 -9.79 -5.54
C ALA A 465 -9.78 -10.25 -4.18
N CYS A 466 -10.76 -9.53 -3.63
CA CYS A 466 -11.49 -9.90 -2.40
C CYS A 466 -12.47 -11.07 -2.51
N GLU A 467 -12.61 -11.70 -3.68
CA GLU A 467 -13.42 -12.90 -3.90
C GLU A 467 -12.78 -13.88 -4.91
N ASN A 468 -11.47 -13.72 -5.16
CA ASN A 468 -10.71 -14.57 -6.07
C ASN A 468 -10.15 -15.80 -5.33
N SER A 469 -10.84 -16.92 -5.46
CA SER A 469 -10.50 -18.16 -4.73
C SER A 469 -9.09 -18.71 -5.02
N LYS A 470 -8.58 -18.66 -6.27
CA LYS A 470 -7.19 -19.09 -6.54
C LYS A 470 -6.18 -18.19 -5.82
N LEU A 471 -6.41 -16.88 -5.73
CA LEU A 471 -5.51 -15.96 -5.00
C LEU A 471 -5.60 -16.11 -3.48
N LEU A 472 -6.81 -16.16 -2.92
CA LEU A 472 -7.04 -16.12 -1.47
C LEU A 472 -7.01 -17.53 -0.82
N ASN A 473 -7.75 -18.49 -1.36
CA ASN A 473 -7.72 -19.87 -0.85
C ASN A 473 -6.45 -20.60 -1.30
N GLY A 474 -6.14 -20.56 -2.61
CA GLY A 474 -5.05 -21.36 -3.20
C GLY A 474 -3.65 -20.85 -2.88
N VAL A 475 -3.33 -19.63 -3.33
CA VAL A 475 -2.00 -19.05 -3.14
C VAL A 475 -1.81 -18.57 -1.70
N LEU A 476 -2.66 -17.69 -1.18
CA LEU A 476 -2.44 -17.07 0.14
C LEU A 476 -2.60 -18.06 1.31
N LYS A 477 -3.75 -18.75 1.41
CA LYS A 477 -4.05 -19.59 2.58
C LYS A 477 -3.45 -20.99 2.54
N ASP A 478 -3.41 -21.67 1.38
CA ASP A 478 -2.85 -23.02 1.30
C ASP A 478 -1.35 -23.05 0.97
N GLU A 479 -0.94 -22.39 -0.11
CA GLU A 479 0.46 -22.43 -0.53
C GLU A 479 1.36 -21.63 0.42
N LEU A 480 1.07 -20.34 0.65
CA LEU A 480 1.85 -19.52 1.57
C LEU A 480 1.52 -19.79 3.05
N GLY A 481 0.60 -20.72 3.34
CA GLY A 481 0.29 -21.18 4.69
C GLY A 481 -0.22 -20.09 5.65
N PHE A 482 -0.86 -19.03 5.12
CA PHE A 482 -1.23 -17.85 5.90
C PHE A 482 -2.19 -18.18 7.06
N GLN A 483 -1.74 -17.91 8.29
CA GLN A 483 -2.50 -18.14 9.54
C GLN A 483 -3.33 -16.93 9.98
N GLY A 484 -3.03 -15.71 9.51
CA GLY A 484 -3.80 -14.51 9.84
C GLY A 484 -5.16 -14.40 9.15
N PHE A 485 -5.74 -13.20 9.15
CA PHE A 485 -7.03 -12.90 8.52
C PHE A 485 -6.91 -12.01 7.27
N VAL A 486 -7.79 -12.22 6.29
CA VAL A 486 -7.91 -11.38 5.09
C VAL A 486 -9.00 -10.33 5.31
N GLN A 487 -8.63 -9.05 5.29
CA GLN A 487 -9.57 -7.94 5.27
C GLN A 487 -9.73 -7.37 3.86
N SER A 488 -10.88 -6.74 3.57
CA SER A 488 -11.01 -5.94 2.35
C SER A 488 -10.37 -4.56 2.50
N ASP A 489 -9.91 -4.01 1.38
CA ASP A 489 -9.85 -2.55 1.18
C ASP A 489 -11.29 -1.96 1.21
N TRP A 490 -11.45 -0.64 1.34
CA TRP A 490 -12.74 -0.03 1.68
C TRP A 490 -13.76 -0.16 0.54
N LEU A 491 -14.85 -0.89 0.78
CA LEU A 491 -15.81 -1.34 -0.24
C LEU A 491 -15.19 -2.22 -1.35
N ALA A 492 -14.02 -2.84 -1.18
CA ALA A 492 -13.49 -3.77 -2.20
C ALA A 492 -14.28 -5.09 -2.31
N GLN A 493 -15.09 -5.41 -1.30
CA GLN A 493 -16.04 -6.53 -1.33
C GLN A 493 -17.15 -6.31 -2.38
N ARG A 494 -17.45 -7.33 -3.21
CA ARG A 494 -18.48 -7.25 -4.27
C ARG A 494 -19.62 -8.27 -4.14
N SER A 495 -19.50 -9.24 -3.25
CA SER A 495 -20.54 -10.24 -2.96
C SER A 495 -20.54 -10.64 -1.47
N GLY A 496 -21.68 -11.14 -0.98
CA GLY A 496 -21.76 -11.73 0.37
C GLY A 496 -21.18 -13.15 0.42
N VAL A 497 -21.89 -14.12 -0.18
CA VAL A 497 -21.52 -15.55 -0.12
C VAL A 497 -20.22 -15.85 -0.84
N ASN A 498 -20.00 -15.32 -2.06
CA ASN A 498 -18.83 -15.72 -2.85
C ASN A 498 -17.52 -15.21 -2.21
N SER A 499 -17.46 -13.97 -1.72
CA SER A 499 -16.29 -13.46 -0.98
C SER A 499 -15.97 -14.31 0.26
N ALA A 500 -17.01 -14.70 1.03
CA ALA A 500 -16.87 -15.56 2.20
C ALA A 500 -16.25 -16.93 1.86
N ILE A 501 -16.75 -17.63 0.84
CA ILE A 501 -16.25 -18.96 0.45
C ILE A 501 -14.97 -18.92 -0.40
N SER A 502 -14.66 -17.77 -1.03
CA SER A 502 -13.40 -17.52 -1.72
C SER A 502 -12.25 -17.16 -0.79
N GLY A 503 -12.51 -16.91 0.50
CA GLY A 503 -11.47 -16.80 1.52
C GLY A 503 -11.30 -15.45 2.21
N LEU A 504 -12.17 -14.45 1.97
CA LEU A 504 -12.23 -13.24 2.79
C LEU A 504 -12.58 -13.60 4.25
N ASP A 505 -12.07 -12.86 5.24
CA ASP A 505 -12.38 -13.04 6.67
C ASP A 505 -13.02 -11.81 7.32
N MET A 506 -12.72 -10.60 6.83
CA MET A 506 -13.21 -9.33 7.39
C MET A 506 -13.65 -8.36 6.28
N SER A 507 -14.87 -7.82 6.39
CA SER A 507 -15.40 -6.79 5.47
C SER A 507 -15.20 -5.39 6.05
N MET A 508 -14.59 -4.48 5.28
CA MET A 508 -14.31 -3.10 5.67
C MET A 508 -14.77 -2.08 4.60
N PRO A 509 -15.34 -0.93 5.00
CA PRO A 509 -15.75 -0.55 6.37
C PRO A 509 -17.01 -1.29 6.85
N GLY A 510 -17.51 -2.27 6.07
CA GLY A 510 -18.69 -3.08 6.35
C GLY A 510 -19.89 -2.71 5.48
N ASP A 511 -19.98 -1.47 4.98
CA ASP A 511 -20.91 -1.09 3.91
C ASP A 511 -20.67 -1.95 2.67
N GLY A 512 -21.72 -2.23 1.90
CA GLY A 512 -21.67 -3.11 0.73
C GLY A 512 -21.17 -2.42 -0.54
N LEU A 513 -22.08 -2.21 -1.51
CA LEU A 513 -21.71 -1.67 -2.83
C LEU A 513 -21.64 -0.13 -2.90
N HIS A 514 -22.04 0.58 -1.85
CA HIS A 514 -22.08 2.05 -1.79
C HIS A 514 -21.73 2.56 -0.39
N TRP A 515 -21.00 3.68 -0.32
CA TRP A 515 -20.55 4.30 0.93
C TRP A 515 -21.68 4.72 1.88
N ALA A 516 -21.47 4.49 3.18
CA ALA A 516 -22.20 5.11 4.29
C ALA A 516 -23.73 5.07 4.16
N ASN A 517 -24.28 3.93 3.72
CA ASN A 517 -25.72 3.74 3.55
C ASN A 517 -26.31 2.66 4.48
N GLY A 518 -25.46 1.93 5.22
CA GLY A 518 -25.88 0.90 6.17
C GLY A 518 -26.39 -0.40 5.53
N LYS A 519 -26.14 -0.61 4.23
CA LYS A 519 -26.49 -1.85 3.51
C LYS A 519 -25.24 -2.67 3.29
N SER A 520 -24.94 -3.57 4.23
CA SER A 520 -23.81 -4.50 4.10
C SER A 520 -24.07 -5.59 3.05
N LEU A 521 -22.98 -6.22 2.59
CA LEU A 521 -23.01 -7.52 1.92
C LEU A 521 -22.86 -8.69 2.91
N TRP A 522 -22.40 -8.39 4.14
CA TRP A 522 -22.35 -9.29 5.31
C TRP A 522 -23.30 -8.73 6.39
N GLY A 523 -22.89 -8.66 7.67
CA GLY A 523 -23.79 -8.29 8.77
C GLY A 523 -25.02 -9.21 8.79
N SER A 524 -26.22 -8.64 8.82
CA SER A 524 -27.49 -9.37 8.71
C SER A 524 -27.51 -10.42 7.59
N GLU A 525 -26.88 -10.16 6.44
CA GLU A 525 -26.90 -11.08 5.31
C GLU A 525 -25.87 -12.22 5.44
N LEU A 526 -24.80 -12.04 6.22
CA LEU A 526 -23.91 -13.13 6.61
C LEU A 526 -24.60 -14.05 7.65
N THR A 527 -25.28 -13.47 8.64
CA THR A 527 -26.14 -14.20 9.59
C THR A 527 -27.21 -15.02 8.85
N ARG A 528 -27.92 -14.40 7.89
CA ARG A 528 -28.94 -15.08 7.07
C ARG A 528 -28.34 -16.21 6.24
N ALA A 529 -27.18 -15.98 5.60
CA ALA A 529 -26.50 -16.95 4.75
C ALA A 529 -25.94 -18.17 5.52
N VAL A 530 -25.59 -18.02 6.80
CA VAL A 530 -25.21 -19.16 7.66
C VAL A 530 -26.45 -19.95 8.09
N LEU A 531 -27.50 -19.29 8.57
CA LEU A 531 -28.75 -19.97 8.97
C LEU A 531 -29.39 -20.74 7.80
N ASN A 532 -29.39 -20.17 6.60
CA ASN A 532 -29.91 -20.83 5.40
C ASN A 532 -28.93 -21.79 4.72
N THR A 533 -27.79 -22.11 5.35
CA THR A 533 -26.78 -23.07 4.84
C THR A 533 -26.13 -22.70 3.50
N SER A 534 -26.21 -21.45 3.03
CA SER A 534 -25.43 -20.98 1.87
C SER A 534 -23.95 -20.74 2.21
N ILE A 535 -23.64 -20.50 3.48
CA ILE A 535 -22.28 -20.48 4.04
C ILE A 535 -22.25 -21.51 5.18
N PRO A 536 -21.33 -22.50 5.16
CA PRO A 536 -21.20 -23.43 6.29
C PRO A 536 -20.71 -22.70 7.55
N ILE A 537 -21.22 -23.06 8.72
CA ILE A 537 -20.84 -22.40 9.98
C ILE A 537 -19.34 -22.60 10.29
N GLU A 538 -18.73 -23.68 9.81
CA GLU A 538 -17.30 -23.95 9.85
C GLU A 538 -16.48 -22.89 9.11
N ARG A 539 -17.02 -22.32 8.02
CA ARG A 539 -16.36 -21.21 7.30
C ARG A 539 -16.37 -19.95 8.15
N LEU A 540 -17.50 -19.59 8.77
CA LEU A 540 -17.59 -18.45 9.69
C LEU A 540 -16.70 -18.65 10.92
N ASN A 541 -16.72 -19.84 11.52
CA ASN A 541 -15.86 -20.18 12.65
C ASN A 541 -14.38 -19.95 12.29
N ASP A 542 -13.89 -20.37 11.12
CA ASP A 542 -12.51 -20.08 10.68
C ASP A 542 -12.22 -18.59 10.51
N MET A 543 -13.14 -17.79 9.95
CA MET A 543 -12.96 -16.33 9.83
C MET A 543 -12.69 -15.69 11.20
N VAL A 544 -13.57 -15.98 12.16
CA VAL A 544 -13.49 -15.42 13.52
C VAL A 544 -12.27 -15.98 14.24
N THR A 545 -11.95 -17.26 14.07
CA THR A 545 -10.76 -17.88 14.68
C THR A 545 -9.49 -17.18 14.20
N ARG A 546 -9.35 -16.86 12.90
CA ARG A 546 -8.20 -16.13 12.35
C ARG A 546 -8.03 -14.75 12.98
N ILE A 547 -9.13 -14.02 13.15
CA ILE A 547 -9.13 -12.67 13.73
C ILE A 547 -8.78 -12.71 15.24
N VAL A 548 -9.44 -13.60 15.99
CA VAL A 548 -9.21 -13.76 17.44
C VAL A 548 -7.83 -14.37 17.73
N ALA A 549 -7.34 -15.29 16.89
CA ALA A 549 -5.99 -15.85 17.02
C ALA A 549 -4.92 -14.79 16.76
N ALA A 550 -5.09 -13.90 15.78
CA ALA A 550 -4.17 -12.79 15.56
C ALA A 550 -4.14 -11.82 16.76
N TRP A 551 -5.31 -11.46 17.30
CA TRP A 551 -5.44 -10.65 18.51
C TRP A 551 -4.68 -11.27 19.71
N TYR A 552 -4.82 -12.59 19.92
CA TYR A 552 -4.06 -13.32 20.95
C TYR A 552 -2.57 -13.48 20.64
N HIS A 553 -2.19 -13.67 19.38
CA HIS A 553 -0.79 -13.90 18.97
C HIS A 553 0.09 -12.68 19.24
N PHE A 554 -0.47 -11.47 19.09
CA PHE A 554 0.24 -10.22 19.38
C PHE A 554 -0.07 -9.67 20.79
N GLY A 555 -0.65 -10.49 21.67
CA GLY A 555 -0.83 -10.20 23.09
C GLY A 555 -1.76 -9.02 23.38
N GLN A 556 -2.77 -8.80 22.52
CA GLN A 556 -3.71 -7.69 22.68
C GLN A 556 -4.76 -7.93 23.78
N ASP A 557 -4.85 -9.16 24.30
CA ASP A 557 -5.56 -9.52 25.52
C ASP A 557 -4.89 -8.93 26.79
N ASP A 558 -3.56 -8.88 26.81
CA ASP A 558 -2.74 -8.37 27.92
C ASP A 558 -2.31 -6.88 27.74
N TRP A 559 -2.96 -6.13 26.84
CA TRP A 559 -2.66 -4.71 26.65
C TRP A 559 -3.02 -3.84 27.86
N GLU A 560 -2.05 -3.07 28.35
CA GLU A 560 -2.32 -1.93 29.23
C GLU A 560 -3.25 -0.95 28.49
N ARG A 561 -4.45 -0.75 29.04
CA ARG A 561 -5.49 0.07 28.41
C ARG A 561 -5.05 1.54 28.39
N PRO A 562 -5.13 2.24 27.24
CA PRO A 562 -4.64 3.61 27.14
C PRO A 562 -5.34 4.54 28.16
N PRO A 563 -4.59 5.46 28.80
CA PRO A 563 -5.16 6.41 29.76
C PRO A 563 -6.26 7.31 29.16
N PRO A 564 -7.15 7.90 30.01
CA PRO A 564 -7.18 7.84 31.47
C PRO A 564 -8.24 6.90 32.08
N ASP A 565 -9.28 6.49 31.34
CA ASP A 565 -10.51 5.94 31.94
C ASP A 565 -10.60 4.40 31.97
N GLY A 566 -9.65 3.69 31.35
CA GLY A 566 -9.57 2.22 31.45
C GLY A 566 -10.67 1.43 30.73
N GLU A 567 -11.52 2.07 29.92
CA GLU A 567 -12.47 1.37 29.03
C GLU A 567 -11.74 0.66 27.87
N GLY A 568 -10.61 1.20 27.42
CA GLY A 568 -9.81 0.68 26.29
C GLY A 568 -10.17 1.36 24.96
N GLY A 569 -9.71 0.77 23.85
CA GLY A 569 -9.99 1.28 22.50
C GLY A 569 -9.16 2.52 22.09
N PRO A 570 -9.49 3.13 20.93
CA PRO A 570 -8.81 4.30 20.40
C PRO A 570 -9.06 5.57 21.23
N ASN A 571 -8.07 6.46 21.27
CA ASN A 571 -8.11 7.72 22.05
C ASN A 571 -8.08 9.01 21.20
N PHE A 572 -8.38 8.87 19.92
CA PHE A 572 -8.51 9.92 18.91
C PHE A 572 -9.68 9.59 17.96
N SER A 573 -10.14 10.56 17.17
CA SER A 573 -11.22 10.41 16.19
C SER A 573 -10.76 10.75 14.79
N SER A 574 -11.01 9.85 13.84
CA SER A 574 -10.63 10.03 12.42
C SER A 574 -11.44 11.11 11.67
N TRP A 575 -12.39 11.78 12.35
CA TRP A 575 -13.46 12.56 11.70
C TRP A 575 -13.55 14.01 12.18
N THR A 576 -12.82 14.38 13.23
CA THR A 576 -12.92 15.69 13.91
C THR A 576 -11.74 15.88 14.85
N ASP A 577 -11.24 17.11 14.97
CA ASP A 577 -10.20 17.49 15.93
C ASP A 577 -10.77 17.85 17.33
N ASP A 578 -12.10 17.91 17.48
CA ASP A 578 -12.78 18.34 18.71
C ASP A 578 -12.61 17.30 19.84
N GLU A 579 -12.33 17.77 21.06
CA GLU A 579 -12.20 16.91 22.27
C GLU A 579 -13.46 16.08 22.50
N VAL A 580 -14.63 16.73 22.41
CA VAL A 580 -15.96 16.15 22.68
C VAL A 580 -16.82 16.24 21.43
N SER A 581 -17.20 15.08 20.88
CA SER A 581 -17.95 15.01 19.63
C SER A 581 -18.76 13.71 19.53
N TYR A 582 -19.43 13.50 18.39
CA TYR A 582 -20.22 12.29 18.12
C TYR A 582 -19.33 11.04 18.04
N VAL A 583 -19.75 9.94 18.68
CA VAL A 583 -19.11 8.62 18.51
C VAL A 583 -19.41 8.04 17.11
N HIS A 584 -20.62 8.26 16.61
CA HIS A 584 -21.15 7.68 15.38
C HIS A 584 -21.33 8.74 14.28
N TRP A 585 -20.23 9.40 13.89
CA TRP A 585 -20.19 10.56 12.99
C TRP A 585 -20.95 10.39 11.66
N GLY A 586 -21.01 9.17 11.10
CA GLY A 586 -21.75 8.86 9.87
C GLY A 586 -23.28 8.84 10.01
N SER A 587 -23.80 8.92 11.25
CA SER A 587 -25.19 8.71 11.65
C SER A 587 -25.97 10.02 11.90
N ASN A 588 -27.18 9.89 12.44
CA ASN A 588 -27.99 10.97 13.03
C ASN A 588 -28.19 10.79 14.54
N ASP A 589 -27.45 9.86 15.15
CA ASP A 589 -27.38 9.68 16.60
C ASP A 589 -26.74 10.90 17.29
N ASN A 590 -27.01 11.05 18.60
CA ASN A 590 -26.61 12.20 19.40
C ASN A 590 -25.77 11.81 20.63
N GLU A 591 -25.11 10.63 20.62
CA GLU A 591 -24.16 10.26 21.66
C GLU A 591 -22.85 11.04 21.52
N TYR A 592 -22.67 12.01 22.40
CA TYR A 592 -21.43 12.76 22.58
C TYR A 592 -20.54 12.09 23.65
N ARG A 593 -19.27 11.85 23.32
CA ARG A 593 -18.23 11.46 24.28
C ARG A 593 -16.97 12.30 24.07
N ILE A 594 -15.99 12.15 24.98
CA ILE A 594 -14.61 12.54 24.69
C ILE A 594 -14.09 11.57 23.62
N VAL A 595 -13.84 12.07 22.42
CA VAL A 595 -13.38 11.27 21.27
C VAL A 595 -11.91 11.56 20.92
N ASN A 596 -11.40 12.74 21.25
CA ASN A 596 -9.97 13.05 21.19
C ASN A 596 -9.41 13.32 22.59
N ARG A 597 -8.26 12.73 22.89
CA ARG A 597 -7.56 12.89 24.17
C ARG A 597 -6.15 13.49 24.03
N TYR A 598 -5.77 13.90 22.82
CA TYR A 598 -4.51 14.59 22.51
C TYR A 598 -3.25 13.90 23.06
N ILE A 599 -3.25 12.55 23.03
CA ILE A 599 -2.13 11.73 23.53
C ILE A 599 -0.94 11.91 22.60
N ASP A 600 0.15 12.48 23.11
CA ASP A 600 1.40 12.62 22.36
C ASP A 600 2.05 11.25 22.15
N ALA A 601 1.91 10.75 20.91
CA ALA A 601 2.36 9.45 20.49
C ALA A 601 3.73 9.52 19.81
N GLY A 602 4.03 10.61 19.08
CA GLY A 602 5.24 10.79 18.29
C GLY A 602 6.51 11.18 19.07
N VAL A 603 6.44 11.40 20.39
CA VAL A 603 7.58 11.85 21.23
C VAL A 603 8.88 11.08 20.91
N GLY A 604 9.84 11.78 20.28
CA GLY A 604 11.18 11.28 19.97
C GLY A 604 11.33 10.57 18.62
N HIS A 605 10.24 10.33 17.87
CA HIS A 605 10.29 9.57 16.62
C HIS A 605 10.81 10.37 15.41
N GLY A 606 10.77 11.70 15.47
CA GLY A 606 11.41 12.57 14.47
C GLY A 606 12.90 12.25 14.23
N GLN A 607 13.63 11.72 15.21
CA GLN A 607 15.01 11.25 14.98
C GLN A 607 15.05 10.12 13.93
N VAL A 608 14.22 9.08 14.05
CA VAL A 608 14.24 7.98 13.07
C VAL A 608 13.61 8.40 11.74
N ALA A 609 12.69 9.37 11.72
CA ALA A 609 12.23 10.00 10.48
C ALA A 609 13.39 10.70 9.73
N ARG A 610 14.19 11.50 10.45
CA ARG A 610 15.40 12.17 9.92
C ARG A 610 16.45 11.17 9.43
N GLU A 611 16.75 10.13 10.21
CA GLU A 611 17.70 9.08 9.85
C GLU A 611 17.27 8.36 8.55
N VAL A 612 15.99 7.96 8.44
CA VAL A 612 15.45 7.33 7.21
C VAL A 612 15.50 8.29 6.02
N ALA A 613 15.19 9.58 6.20
CA ALA A 613 15.21 10.57 5.13
C ALA A 613 16.63 10.88 4.62
N ALA A 614 17.59 11.03 5.53
CA ALA A 614 18.99 11.30 5.17
C ALA A 614 19.62 10.08 4.50
N GLU A 615 19.46 8.89 5.10
CA GLU A 615 20.03 7.66 4.55
C GLU A 615 19.30 7.15 3.28
N GLY A 616 18.06 7.61 3.05
CA GLY A 616 17.24 7.37 1.86
C GLY A 616 17.41 8.43 0.76
N THR A 617 18.24 9.46 0.96
CA THR A 617 18.57 10.46 -0.06
C THR A 617 19.68 9.93 -0.97
N VAL A 618 19.43 9.92 -2.28
CA VAL A 618 20.28 9.28 -3.28
C VAL A 618 21.02 10.33 -4.13
N LEU A 619 22.32 10.47 -3.91
CA LEU A 619 23.21 11.29 -4.74
C LEU A 619 23.50 10.54 -6.05
N VAL A 620 23.06 11.09 -7.19
CA VAL A 620 23.25 10.45 -8.52
C VAL A 620 24.26 11.16 -9.41
N LYS A 621 24.60 12.42 -9.10
CA LYS A 621 25.64 13.20 -9.78
C LYS A 621 26.40 14.04 -8.76
N ASN A 622 27.73 14.10 -8.87
CA ASN A 622 28.58 15.01 -8.11
C ASN A 622 29.88 15.30 -8.89
N GLU A 623 29.95 16.46 -9.56
CA GLU A 623 31.10 16.93 -10.33
C GLU A 623 31.92 17.97 -9.55
N GLU A 624 33.23 18.03 -9.80
CA GLU A 624 34.20 18.92 -9.14
C GLU A 624 34.21 18.90 -7.59
N ASP A 625 33.86 17.77 -6.98
CA ASP A 625 33.65 17.61 -5.53
C ASP A 625 32.71 18.71 -4.96
N THR A 626 31.64 19.05 -5.72
CA THR A 626 30.70 20.14 -5.37
C THR A 626 29.93 19.88 -4.07
N LEU A 627 29.64 18.62 -3.77
CA LEU A 627 29.15 18.18 -2.47
C LEU A 627 30.20 17.30 -1.76
N PRO A 628 30.36 17.40 -0.43
CA PRO A 628 29.56 18.22 0.49
C PRO A 628 29.88 19.73 0.47
N LEU A 629 28.89 20.54 0.81
CA LEU A 629 29.01 22.00 0.99
C LEU A 629 29.80 22.36 2.25
N SER A 630 30.39 23.56 2.28
CA SER A 630 31.00 24.11 3.49
C SER A 630 30.02 25.00 4.27
N ARG A 631 29.90 24.77 5.58
CA ARG A 631 29.23 25.69 6.52
C ARG A 631 30.01 27.00 6.68
N THR A 632 31.32 26.99 6.43
CA THR A 632 32.23 28.14 6.53
C THR A 632 33.09 28.27 5.27
N PRO A 633 32.57 28.86 4.17
CA PRO A 633 33.35 29.10 2.95
C PRO A 633 34.40 30.20 3.14
N ASP A 634 35.49 30.15 2.37
CA ASP A 634 36.60 31.10 2.42
C ASP A 634 36.26 32.42 1.67
N GLY A 635 35.60 33.34 2.38
CA GLY A 635 35.19 34.65 1.86
C GLY A 635 33.76 34.67 1.31
N PRO A 636 33.32 35.80 0.71
CA PRO A 636 31.93 36.00 0.33
C PRO A 636 31.39 34.92 -0.62
N TYR A 637 30.26 34.33 -0.25
CA TYR A 637 29.65 33.21 -0.96
C TYR A 637 28.12 33.41 -1.07
N ARG A 638 27.65 33.75 -2.26
CA ARG A 638 26.24 34.09 -2.52
C ARG A 638 25.49 32.84 -2.99
N VAL A 639 24.51 32.41 -2.21
CA VAL A 639 23.74 31.18 -2.45
C VAL A 639 22.32 31.54 -2.85
N GLY A 640 21.95 31.25 -4.10
CA GLY A 640 20.56 31.30 -4.52
C GLY A 640 19.83 30.00 -4.20
N ILE A 641 18.65 30.08 -3.60
CA ILE A 641 17.76 28.94 -3.34
C ILE A 641 16.52 29.12 -4.20
N TYR A 642 16.24 28.18 -5.11
CA TYR A 642 15.25 28.34 -6.18
C TYR A 642 14.22 27.22 -6.19
N GLY A 643 12.99 27.57 -6.54
CA GLY A 643 11.87 26.65 -6.66
C GLY A 643 10.90 26.74 -5.49
N ASP A 644 9.61 26.52 -5.75
CA ASP A 644 8.59 26.51 -4.69
C ASP A 644 8.77 25.30 -3.75
N ASP A 645 9.31 24.20 -4.27
CA ASP A 645 9.67 22.97 -3.55
C ASP A 645 10.75 23.14 -2.44
N ALA A 646 11.35 24.33 -2.32
CA ALA A 646 12.22 24.66 -1.19
C ALA A 646 11.46 25.16 0.07
N GLY A 647 10.16 25.50 -0.03
CA GLY A 647 9.45 26.30 0.98
C GLY A 647 8.10 25.76 1.49
N PRO A 648 7.45 26.47 2.45
CA PRO A 648 6.34 25.94 3.26
C PRO A 648 4.93 26.08 2.64
N ALA A 649 4.77 26.82 1.55
CA ALA A 649 3.47 27.18 0.95
C ALA A 649 2.43 27.66 1.99
N GLU A 650 1.22 27.08 2.02
CA GLU A 650 0.13 27.46 2.93
C GLU A 650 0.13 26.65 4.26
N GLY A 651 1.14 25.80 4.48
CA GLY A 651 1.27 24.91 5.64
C GLY A 651 1.07 23.42 5.28
N PRO A 652 1.70 22.48 6.01
CA PRO A 652 1.83 21.08 5.58
C PRO A 652 0.50 20.33 5.49
N ASN A 653 -0.45 20.63 6.38
CA ASN A 653 -1.75 19.97 6.43
C ASN A 653 -2.86 20.75 5.71
N ALA A 654 -2.55 21.88 5.04
CA ALA A 654 -3.53 22.79 4.46
C ALA A 654 -4.44 22.15 3.38
N CYS A 655 -3.99 21.06 2.77
CA CYS A 655 -4.78 20.22 1.88
C CYS A 655 -5.14 18.89 2.57
N PRO A 656 -6.43 18.51 2.65
CA PRO A 656 -6.86 17.21 3.17
C PRO A 656 -6.22 16.05 2.40
N ASP A 657 -5.86 14.97 3.11
CA ASP A 657 -5.17 13.79 2.56
C ASP A 657 -3.93 14.14 1.70
N ARG A 658 -3.30 15.28 1.99
CA ARG A 658 -2.19 15.90 1.24
C ARG A 658 -2.48 16.13 -0.26
N GLY A 659 -3.75 16.26 -0.64
CA GLY A 659 -4.23 16.36 -2.03
C GLY A 659 -3.87 17.62 -2.82
N CYS A 660 -2.65 18.17 -2.66
CA CYS A 660 -2.13 19.26 -3.50
C CYS A 660 -0.59 19.32 -3.49
N ASN A 661 0.00 19.49 -4.68
CA ASN A 661 1.43 19.76 -4.82
C ASN A 661 1.72 21.27 -4.65
N GLN A 662 1.96 21.71 -3.42
CA GLN A 662 2.40 23.07 -3.10
C GLN A 662 3.58 23.06 -2.14
N GLY A 663 4.56 23.95 -2.37
CA GLY A 663 5.75 23.97 -1.52
C GLY A 663 6.57 22.69 -1.66
N THR A 664 7.30 22.34 -0.60
CA THR A 664 8.16 21.15 -0.51
C THR A 664 7.36 19.84 -0.41
N LEU A 665 7.68 18.86 -1.26
CA LEU A 665 6.93 17.60 -1.34
C LEU A 665 7.46 16.55 -0.35
N ALA A 666 6.87 16.48 0.84
CA ALA A 666 7.25 15.53 1.89
C ALA A 666 6.48 14.19 1.88
N SER A 667 5.36 14.12 1.14
CA SER A 667 4.43 12.99 1.01
C SER A 667 3.72 13.06 -0.35
N GLY A 668 3.21 11.93 -0.87
CA GLY A 668 2.14 11.95 -1.88
C GLY A 668 0.76 12.08 -1.24
N TRP A 669 -0.33 11.85 -1.99
CA TRP A 669 -1.71 12.02 -1.50
C TRP A 669 -2.55 10.73 -1.34
N GLY A 670 -3.60 10.79 -0.52
CA GLY A 670 -4.62 9.73 -0.34
C GLY A 670 -4.59 9.03 1.01
N SER A 671 -5.06 7.77 1.09
CA SER A 671 -5.05 6.97 2.32
C SER A 671 -3.66 6.65 2.86
N GLY A 672 -2.63 6.69 2.01
CA GLY A 672 -1.24 6.50 2.40
C GLY A 672 -0.62 7.60 3.27
N THR A 673 -1.40 8.59 3.73
CA THR A 673 -0.91 9.85 4.34
C THR A 673 -1.14 9.95 5.85
N VAL A 674 -0.62 11.03 6.43
CA VAL A 674 -0.57 11.36 7.86
C VAL A 674 -0.68 12.88 8.02
N GLU A 675 -1.22 13.36 9.15
CA GLU A 675 -1.16 14.78 9.50
C GLU A 675 0.21 15.10 10.09
N PHE A 676 0.94 16.03 9.48
CA PHE A 676 2.26 16.44 9.93
C PHE A 676 2.17 17.20 11.27
N PRO A 677 2.96 16.86 12.31
CA PRO A 677 3.04 17.66 13.53
C PRO A 677 3.80 18.97 13.27
N TYR A 678 4.77 18.91 12.35
CA TYR A 678 5.50 20.02 11.74
C TYR A 678 6.10 19.54 10.41
N LEU A 679 6.68 20.45 9.62
CA LEU A 679 7.47 20.11 8.43
C LEU A 679 8.61 21.11 8.30
N VAL A 680 9.84 20.66 8.60
CA VAL A 680 11.04 21.49 8.45
C VAL A 680 11.35 21.63 6.97
N THR A 681 11.32 22.84 6.44
CA THR A 681 11.51 23.05 4.99
C THR A 681 12.99 23.08 4.59
N PRO A 682 13.33 22.73 3.34
CA PRO A 682 14.70 22.87 2.84
C PRO A 682 15.27 24.28 3.00
N LEU A 683 14.48 25.33 2.75
CA LEU A 683 14.89 26.72 2.97
C LEU A 683 15.25 26.99 4.44
N GLU A 684 14.36 26.64 5.36
CA GLU A 684 14.53 26.86 6.80
C GLU A 684 15.79 26.18 7.34
N ALA A 685 16.00 24.91 6.95
CA ALA A 685 17.19 24.17 7.35
C ALA A 685 18.48 24.74 6.72
N LEU A 686 18.44 25.20 5.46
CA LEU A 686 19.58 25.83 4.78
C LEU A 686 19.93 27.20 5.40
N GLU A 687 18.94 28.00 5.78
CA GLU A 687 19.17 29.27 6.47
C GLU A 687 19.73 29.05 7.88
N ALA A 688 19.22 28.06 8.62
CA ALA A 688 19.80 27.63 9.90
C ALA A 688 21.24 27.09 9.74
N ALA A 689 21.50 26.32 8.69
CA ALA A 689 22.80 25.68 8.43
C ALA A 689 23.96 26.65 8.20
N TRP A 690 23.66 27.90 7.81
CA TRP A 690 24.62 28.99 7.58
C TRP A 690 24.42 30.19 8.53
N GLN A 691 23.54 30.11 9.54
CA GLN A 691 23.15 31.26 10.38
C GLN A 691 24.33 31.98 11.06
N ASP A 692 25.37 31.25 11.47
CA ASP A 692 26.58 31.79 12.12
C ASP A 692 27.67 32.25 11.13
N SER A 693 27.42 32.22 9.82
CA SER A 693 28.43 32.46 8.77
C SER A 693 28.38 33.89 8.23
N GLU A 694 29.24 34.78 8.72
CA GLU A 694 29.41 36.16 8.20
C GLU A 694 29.81 36.23 6.71
N ASN A 695 30.20 35.10 6.11
CA ASN A 695 30.63 34.98 4.71
C ASN A 695 29.50 34.60 3.73
N VAL A 696 28.35 34.09 4.20
CA VAL A 696 27.30 33.54 3.33
C VAL A 696 26.13 34.51 3.18
N GLU A 697 25.72 34.77 1.93
CA GLU A 697 24.51 35.54 1.62
C GLU A 697 23.51 34.62 0.90
N THR A 698 22.46 34.19 1.58
CA THR A 698 21.35 33.43 0.98
C THR A 698 20.37 34.35 0.25
N THR A 699 19.74 33.87 -0.82
CA THR A 699 18.63 34.57 -1.48
C THR A 699 17.59 33.56 -1.97
N ALA A 700 16.38 33.58 -1.40
CA ALA A 700 15.32 32.63 -1.71
C ALA A 700 14.37 33.12 -2.83
N TYR A 701 14.08 32.24 -3.77
CA TYR A 701 13.19 32.42 -4.92
C TYR A 701 12.18 31.27 -4.97
N LEU A 702 11.19 31.31 -4.07
CA LEU A 702 10.11 30.32 -3.93
C LEU A 702 9.07 30.41 -5.07
N ARG A 703 9.54 30.31 -6.31
CA ARG A 703 8.74 30.34 -7.56
C ARG A 703 9.51 29.59 -8.66
N ASN A 704 8.81 28.85 -9.51
CA ASN A 704 9.44 28.08 -10.58
C ASN A 704 9.65 28.90 -11.88
N GLY A 705 8.94 30.03 -12.01
CA GLY A 705 9.25 31.06 -12.99
C GLY A 705 10.34 31.98 -12.47
N VAL A 706 11.60 31.67 -12.77
CA VAL A 706 12.81 32.44 -12.40
C VAL A 706 13.36 33.16 -13.63
N MET A 707 13.95 34.36 -13.45
CA MET A 707 14.57 35.13 -14.54
C MET A 707 16.10 34.93 -14.54
N PRO A 708 16.79 35.07 -15.70
CA PRO A 708 18.26 34.97 -15.77
C PRO A 708 19.00 35.85 -14.75
N GLU A 709 18.51 37.08 -14.55
CA GLU A 709 19.06 38.04 -13.59
C GLU A 709 18.87 37.65 -12.11
N ASP A 710 17.96 36.73 -11.78
CA ASP A 710 17.78 36.19 -10.42
C ASP A 710 18.92 35.22 -10.03
N ALA A 711 19.71 34.73 -11.00
CA ALA A 711 20.80 33.76 -10.80
C ALA A 711 22.19 34.27 -11.23
N ALA A 712 22.25 35.32 -12.04
CA ALA A 712 23.49 35.87 -12.60
C ALA A 712 24.53 36.27 -11.54
N ASP A 713 24.12 36.64 -10.33
CA ASP A 713 25.00 37.10 -9.25
C ASP A 713 25.30 36.04 -8.17
N LYS A 714 24.98 34.75 -8.37
CA LYS A 714 25.22 33.71 -7.36
C LYS A 714 26.45 32.87 -7.63
N ASP A 715 27.13 32.45 -6.57
CA ASP A 715 28.31 31.57 -6.62
C ASP A 715 27.88 30.10 -6.53
N LEU A 716 26.76 29.83 -5.84
CA LEU A 716 26.07 28.55 -5.74
C LEU A 716 24.57 28.74 -5.99
N CYS A 717 23.96 27.82 -6.72
CA CYS A 717 22.51 27.76 -6.94
C CYS A 717 21.95 26.40 -6.49
N LEU A 718 21.08 26.40 -5.49
CA LEU A 718 20.36 25.22 -5.02
C LEU A 718 18.96 25.24 -5.65
N VAL A 719 18.62 24.25 -6.47
CA VAL A 719 17.35 24.20 -7.23
C VAL A 719 16.52 23.02 -6.77
N PHE A 720 15.30 23.32 -6.33
CA PHE A 720 14.31 22.38 -5.85
C PHE A 720 13.20 22.21 -6.88
N ALA A 721 12.85 20.96 -7.18
CA ALA A 721 11.78 20.62 -8.12
C ALA A 721 11.19 19.26 -7.75
N ASN A 722 9.91 19.04 -8.06
CA ASN A 722 9.23 17.82 -7.61
C ASN A 722 8.30 17.19 -8.65
N ALA A 723 7.85 15.97 -8.36
CA ALA A 723 6.79 15.28 -9.09
C ALA A 723 5.94 14.42 -8.14
N ASP A 724 4.66 14.76 -8.04
CA ASP A 724 3.68 14.26 -7.08
C ASP A 724 2.64 13.31 -7.72
N SER A 725 2.03 12.45 -6.90
CA SER A 725 0.97 11.50 -7.24
C SER A 725 0.32 10.93 -5.98
N GLY A 726 -0.76 10.16 -6.15
CA GLY A 726 -1.37 9.47 -5.02
C GLY A 726 -2.54 8.60 -5.40
N GLU A 727 -3.50 8.50 -4.48
CA GLU A 727 -4.69 7.69 -4.65
C GLU A 727 -5.71 8.28 -5.65
N GLY A 728 -6.43 7.40 -6.37
CA GLY A 728 -7.33 7.76 -7.47
C GLY A 728 -8.51 8.68 -7.14
N TYR A 729 -8.99 8.68 -5.89
CA TYR A 729 -10.16 9.50 -5.49
C TYR A 729 -9.86 11.01 -5.44
N ILE A 730 -8.59 11.40 -5.53
CA ILE A 730 -8.14 12.79 -5.55
C ILE A 730 -7.67 13.16 -6.96
N SER A 731 -7.96 14.39 -7.37
CA SER A 731 -7.38 15.00 -8.57
C SER A 731 -6.76 16.34 -8.22
N ALA A 732 -5.44 16.44 -8.40
CA ALA A 732 -4.62 17.59 -8.04
C ALA A 732 -3.72 17.97 -9.23
N GLY A 733 -3.55 19.26 -9.50
CA GLY A 733 -2.64 19.76 -10.55
C GLY A 733 -2.96 19.33 -12.01
N GLY A 734 -4.09 18.67 -12.26
CA GLY A 734 -4.40 18.02 -13.55
C GLY A 734 -3.97 16.55 -13.65
N ILE A 735 -3.60 15.94 -12.52
CA ILE A 735 -3.29 14.52 -12.32
C ILE A 735 -4.47 13.90 -11.54
N HIS A 736 -4.71 12.59 -11.69
CA HIS A 736 -5.85 11.90 -11.10
C HIS A 736 -5.44 10.50 -10.66
N GLY A 737 -4.95 10.38 -9.41
CA GLY A 737 -4.14 9.25 -8.96
C GLY A 737 -2.79 9.14 -9.70
N ASP A 738 -2.80 8.48 -10.86
CA ASP A 738 -1.60 8.18 -11.66
C ASP A 738 -1.04 9.39 -12.42
N ARG A 739 0.29 9.46 -12.56
CA ARG A 739 1.01 10.57 -13.21
C ARG A 739 0.92 10.49 -14.74
N ASN A 740 0.30 11.50 -15.35
CA ASN A 740 0.18 11.65 -16.81
C ASN A 740 1.49 11.39 -17.60
N ASP A 741 2.65 11.73 -17.01
CA ASP A 741 3.99 11.52 -17.56
C ASP A 741 5.04 11.42 -16.42
N LEU A 742 6.33 11.34 -16.79
CA LEU A 742 7.46 11.25 -15.85
C LEU A 742 8.29 12.55 -15.76
N TYR A 743 7.80 13.71 -16.19
CA TYR A 743 8.56 14.98 -16.12
C TYR A 743 8.40 15.69 -14.76
N LEU A 744 9.20 16.72 -14.52
CA LEU A 744 9.11 17.52 -13.30
C LEU A 744 7.92 18.47 -13.38
N GLN A 745 7.07 18.42 -12.35
CA GLN A 745 5.83 19.19 -12.29
C GLN A 745 6.12 20.67 -12.03
N LYS A 746 5.05 21.48 -12.10
CA LYS A 746 5.10 22.94 -11.83
C LYS A 746 6.17 23.70 -12.66
N GLY A 747 6.62 23.13 -13.78
CA GLY A 747 7.67 23.68 -14.65
C GLY A 747 9.11 23.41 -14.23
N GLY A 748 9.39 22.44 -13.35
CA GLY A 748 10.72 22.15 -12.80
C GLY A 748 11.82 21.99 -13.85
N ASP A 749 11.54 21.31 -14.97
CA ASP A 749 12.49 21.19 -16.09
C ASP A 749 12.89 22.52 -16.72
N SER A 750 12.06 23.55 -16.66
CA SER A 750 12.36 24.91 -17.14
C SER A 750 13.06 25.75 -16.08
N LEU A 751 12.71 25.56 -14.80
CA LEU A 751 13.42 26.14 -13.68
C LEU A 751 14.90 25.74 -13.70
N ILE A 752 15.19 24.44 -13.70
CA ILE A 752 16.56 23.90 -13.67
C ILE A 752 17.37 24.41 -14.87
N LYS A 753 16.81 24.33 -16.09
CA LYS A 753 17.46 24.87 -17.30
C LYS A 753 17.82 26.35 -17.16
N THR A 754 16.93 27.16 -16.61
CA THR A 754 17.12 28.61 -16.50
C THR A 754 18.19 28.94 -15.48
N VAL A 755 18.11 28.35 -14.28
CA VAL A 755 19.10 28.59 -13.22
C VAL A 755 20.47 28.04 -13.62
N ALA A 756 20.57 26.78 -14.10
CA ALA A 756 21.85 26.19 -14.48
C ALA A 756 22.52 26.84 -15.70
N SER A 757 21.77 27.55 -16.56
CA SER A 757 22.34 28.31 -17.67
C SER A 757 22.84 29.71 -17.27
N HIS A 758 22.48 30.20 -16.08
CA HIS A 758 22.69 31.59 -15.68
C HIS A 758 23.34 31.79 -14.30
N CYS A 759 23.43 30.75 -13.46
CA CYS A 759 24.11 30.81 -12.17
C CYS A 759 25.53 31.39 -12.33
N GLY A 760 25.85 32.49 -11.65
CA GLY A 760 27.16 33.14 -11.70
C GLY A 760 27.63 33.50 -13.12
N GLU A 761 26.76 34.16 -13.90
CA GLU A 761 26.93 34.42 -15.35
C GLU A 761 27.20 33.15 -16.21
N GLY A 762 26.80 31.97 -15.72
CA GLY A 762 27.09 30.66 -16.32
C GLY A 762 28.42 30.04 -15.87
N GLN A 763 28.98 30.50 -14.75
CA GLN A 763 30.18 29.94 -14.08
C GLN A 763 29.92 29.48 -12.64
N GLY A 764 28.74 29.78 -12.08
CA GLY A 764 28.31 29.34 -10.75
C GLY A 764 27.84 27.88 -10.75
N ARG A 765 28.03 27.19 -9.63
CA ARG A 765 27.69 25.76 -9.51
C ARG A 765 26.21 25.59 -9.19
N THR A 766 25.51 24.69 -9.89
CA THR A 766 24.11 24.35 -9.60
C THR A 766 24.00 22.94 -9.01
N VAL A 767 23.30 22.82 -7.88
CA VAL A 767 22.88 21.56 -7.26
C VAL A 767 21.38 21.42 -7.43
N VAL A 768 20.90 20.27 -7.90
CA VAL A 768 19.48 19.98 -8.07
C VAL A 768 19.03 18.97 -7.02
N VAL A 769 17.95 19.26 -6.31
CA VAL A 769 17.29 18.34 -5.37
C VAL A 769 15.90 18.03 -5.91
N ILE A 770 15.58 16.73 -5.95
CA ILE A 770 14.29 16.22 -6.44
C ILE A 770 13.57 15.52 -5.30
N HIS A 771 12.38 16.02 -4.98
CA HIS A 771 11.38 15.28 -4.21
C HIS A 771 10.38 14.62 -5.18
N SER A 772 10.20 13.31 -5.12
CA SER A 772 9.28 12.63 -6.04
C SER A 772 8.76 11.29 -5.54
N VAL A 773 7.53 10.99 -5.97
CA VAL A 773 6.82 9.71 -5.79
C VAL A 773 7.40 8.50 -6.55
N GLY A 774 8.59 8.66 -7.14
CA GLY A 774 9.20 7.68 -8.04
C GLY A 774 10.15 8.33 -9.06
N PRO A 775 10.55 7.61 -10.12
CA PRO A 775 11.47 8.13 -11.12
C PRO A 775 10.90 9.34 -11.89
N VAL A 776 11.79 10.22 -12.34
CA VAL A 776 11.50 11.31 -13.28
C VAL A 776 12.54 11.32 -14.41
N VAL A 777 12.15 11.82 -15.58
CA VAL A 777 13.01 11.91 -16.77
C VAL A 777 13.91 13.16 -16.66
N VAL A 778 15.19 12.94 -16.37
CA VAL A 778 16.17 14.01 -16.13
C VAL A 778 16.94 14.46 -17.39
N GLU A 779 16.79 13.73 -18.51
CA GLU A 779 17.43 14.03 -19.81
C GLU A 779 17.35 15.50 -20.27
N PRO A 780 16.28 16.28 -20.01
CA PRO A 780 16.21 17.64 -20.52
C PRO A 780 17.23 18.62 -19.92
N TRP A 781 17.92 18.25 -18.82
CA TRP A 781 18.82 19.16 -18.10
C TRP A 781 20.04 18.50 -17.42
N ILE A 782 20.07 17.17 -17.24
CA ILE A 782 21.13 16.48 -16.46
C ILE A 782 22.56 16.68 -16.98
N ASP A 783 22.71 16.81 -18.31
CA ASP A 783 23.99 17.01 -19.00
C ASP A 783 24.34 18.50 -19.24
N LEU A 784 23.60 19.44 -18.63
CA LEU A 784 23.95 20.86 -18.69
C LEU A 784 25.23 21.14 -17.88
N PRO A 785 26.24 21.84 -18.42
CA PRO A 785 27.49 22.13 -17.71
C PRO A 785 27.35 22.91 -16.39
N GLY A 786 26.21 23.57 -16.14
CA GLY A 786 25.92 24.22 -14.86
C GLY A 786 25.42 23.28 -13.76
N VAL A 787 24.85 22.12 -14.11
CA VAL A 787 24.32 21.13 -13.14
C VAL A 787 25.47 20.26 -12.65
N HIS A 788 26.06 20.61 -11.50
CA HIS A 788 27.23 19.93 -10.95
C HIS A 788 26.85 18.74 -10.06
N ALA A 789 25.78 18.84 -9.26
CA ALA A 789 25.33 17.74 -8.41
C ALA A 789 23.80 17.57 -8.45
N VAL A 790 23.34 16.34 -8.24
CA VAL A 790 21.91 15.97 -8.30
C VAL A 790 21.58 14.91 -7.24
N LEU A 791 20.52 15.15 -6.48
CA LEU A 791 20.03 14.28 -5.41
C LEU A 791 18.55 13.97 -5.62
N PHE A 792 18.18 12.70 -5.47
CA PHE A 792 16.80 12.26 -5.28
C PHE A 792 16.56 12.11 -3.77
N ALA A 793 15.86 13.07 -3.18
CA ALA A 793 15.44 13.06 -1.77
C ALA A 793 14.11 12.28 -1.56
N ASN A 794 13.51 11.78 -2.65
CA ASN A 794 12.28 10.98 -2.64
C ASN A 794 11.14 11.71 -1.91
N LEU A 795 10.66 11.19 -0.79
CA LEU A 795 9.65 11.82 0.07
C LEU A 795 10.14 11.76 1.53
N PRO A 796 10.67 12.84 2.12
CA PRO A 796 11.44 12.76 3.37
C PRO A 796 10.64 12.99 4.68
N GLY A 797 9.31 13.11 4.65
CA GLY A 797 8.51 13.30 5.87
C GLY A 797 8.80 14.62 6.62
N GLU A 798 8.50 14.66 7.92
CA GLU A 798 8.53 15.90 8.75
C GLU A 798 9.90 16.57 8.87
N GLU A 799 10.98 15.82 8.70
CA GLU A 799 12.37 16.28 8.84
C GLU A 799 13.04 16.66 7.50
N SER A 800 12.24 16.86 6.43
CA SER A 800 12.67 17.15 5.06
C SER A 800 13.96 17.95 4.93
N GLY A 801 13.95 19.22 5.36
CA GLY A 801 15.10 20.11 5.24
C GLY A 801 16.28 19.70 6.12
N ASN A 802 16.02 19.20 7.32
CA ASN A 802 17.03 18.78 8.29
C ASN A 802 17.84 17.59 7.76
N ALA A 803 17.15 16.55 7.30
CA ALA A 803 17.75 15.36 6.73
C ALA A 803 18.52 15.66 5.44
N LEU A 804 17.99 16.55 4.59
CA LEU A 804 18.68 17.02 3.40
C LEU A 804 19.95 17.81 3.73
N VAL A 805 19.91 18.66 4.76
CA VAL A 805 21.08 19.43 5.22
C VAL A 805 22.19 18.49 5.73
N ASP A 806 21.85 17.43 6.46
CA ASP A 806 22.85 16.46 6.91
C ASP A 806 23.62 15.83 5.74
N VAL A 807 22.93 15.53 4.63
CA VAL A 807 23.57 15.02 3.41
C VAL A 807 24.31 16.13 2.65
N LEU A 808 23.69 17.30 2.43
CA LEU A 808 24.30 18.40 1.66
C LEU A 808 25.61 18.92 2.27
N PHE A 809 25.72 18.99 3.59
CA PHE A 809 26.96 19.36 4.29
C PHE A 809 27.82 18.14 4.66
N GLY A 810 27.32 16.93 4.38
CA GLY A 810 28.04 15.69 4.58
C GLY A 810 28.23 15.29 6.05
N ASP A 811 27.41 15.79 6.96
CA ASP A 811 27.31 15.31 8.34
C ASP A 811 26.81 13.85 8.36
N VAL A 812 26.00 13.46 7.36
CA VAL A 812 25.68 12.08 6.95
C VAL A 812 26.31 11.80 5.58
N ASP A 813 26.72 10.55 5.32
CA ASP A 813 27.21 10.15 4.00
C ASP A 813 26.05 9.97 3.00
N ALA A 814 26.26 10.36 1.74
CA ALA A 814 25.33 10.02 0.67
C ALA A 814 25.38 8.50 0.43
N SER A 815 24.46 7.75 1.02
CA SER A 815 24.53 6.28 1.02
C SER A 815 23.29 5.59 0.47
N GLY A 816 22.21 6.34 0.25
CA GLY A 816 21.00 5.82 -0.37
C GLY A 816 21.27 5.28 -1.78
N ARG A 817 20.41 4.35 -2.22
CA ARG A 817 20.49 3.72 -3.55
C ARG A 817 19.12 3.68 -4.19
N LEU A 818 19.04 4.01 -5.48
CA LEU A 818 17.77 4.09 -6.22
C LEU A 818 17.00 2.77 -6.10
N PRO A 819 15.79 2.75 -5.50
CA PRO A 819 14.97 1.55 -5.39
C PRO A 819 14.16 1.27 -6.67
N TYR A 820 14.47 1.98 -7.76
CA TYR A 820 13.89 1.91 -9.10
C TYR A 820 14.95 2.32 -10.14
N THR A 821 14.69 2.06 -11.42
CA THR A 821 15.51 2.56 -12.54
C THR A 821 15.06 3.97 -12.94
N VAL A 822 16.00 4.83 -13.35
CA VAL A 822 15.72 6.11 -14.01
C VAL A 822 15.95 5.96 -15.51
N GLY A 823 14.87 5.69 -16.24
CA GLY A 823 14.83 5.69 -17.70
C GLY A 823 15.03 7.08 -18.33
N LYS A 824 15.30 7.11 -19.64
CA LYS A 824 15.46 8.33 -20.45
C LYS A 824 14.13 8.82 -21.02
N SER A 825 13.13 7.94 -21.14
CA SER A 825 11.73 8.29 -21.34
C SER A 825 10.80 7.28 -20.67
N LEU A 826 9.48 7.47 -20.74
CA LEU A 826 8.48 6.53 -20.20
C LEU A 826 8.37 5.26 -21.07
N GLU A 827 8.71 5.35 -22.36
CA GLU A 827 8.71 4.23 -23.30
C GLU A 827 9.85 3.22 -23.04
N ASP A 828 10.94 3.63 -22.39
CA ASP A 828 12.06 2.74 -22.02
C ASP A 828 11.62 1.59 -21.08
N TYR A 829 10.56 1.79 -20.30
CA TYR A 829 10.00 0.78 -19.39
C TYR A 829 9.08 -0.22 -20.12
N GLY A 830 8.78 0.00 -21.41
CA GLY A 830 8.01 -0.90 -22.26
C GLY A 830 6.51 -0.62 -22.34
N GLU A 831 5.84 -1.29 -23.29
CA GLU A 831 4.40 -1.12 -23.55
C GLU A 831 3.53 -1.61 -22.38
N GLY A 832 3.98 -2.63 -21.63
CA GLY A 832 3.29 -3.15 -20.45
C GLY A 832 3.40 -2.27 -19.20
N ALA A 833 4.32 -1.29 -19.18
CA ALA A 833 4.53 -0.35 -18.07
C ALA A 833 3.76 0.97 -18.23
N GLN A 834 2.83 1.04 -19.21
CA GLN A 834 2.00 2.21 -19.45
C GLN A 834 0.69 2.12 -18.66
N VAL A 835 0.27 3.22 -18.03
CA VAL A 835 -1.03 3.31 -17.34
C VAL A 835 -2.17 3.36 -18.37
N LEU A 836 -3.22 2.58 -18.16
CA LEU A 836 -4.44 2.60 -18.96
C LEU A 836 -5.35 3.73 -18.48
N TYR A 837 -5.28 4.89 -19.13
CA TYR A 837 -6.09 6.09 -18.83
C TYR A 837 -7.52 6.09 -19.41
N GLU A 838 -7.77 5.30 -20.46
CA GLU A 838 -9.03 5.27 -21.21
C GLU A 838 -9.52 3.82 -21.34
N PRO A 839 -10.83 3.53 -21.19
CA PRO A 839 -11.32 2.16 -21.10
C PRO A 839 -11.27 1.45 -22.47
N ASN A 840 -10.47 0.38 -22.56
CA ASN A 840 -10.28 -0.40 -23.79
C ASN A 840 -11.36 -1.47 -24.05
N ALA A 841 -12.19 -1.76 -23.04
CA ALA A 841 -13.28 -2.74 -23.04
C ALA A 841 -14.32 -2.37 -21.95
N PRO A 842 -15.54 -2.95 -21.96
CA PRO A 842 -16.57 -2.68 -20.94
C PRO A 842 -16.12 -3.01 -19.51
N VAL A 843 -15.29 -4.04 -19.36
CA VAL A 843 -14.44 -4.29 -18.19
C VAL A 843 -13.01 -3.98 -18.67
N PRO A 844 -12.37 -2.86 -18.27
CA PRO A 844 -11.03 -2.52 -18.76
C PRO A 844 -10.03 -3.66 -18.48
N GLN A 845 -9.17 -3.98 -19.44
CA GLN A 845 -8.22 -5.10 -19.32
C GLN A 845 -6.78 -4.59 -19.41
N VAL A 846 -5.94 -4.91 -18.42
CA VAL A 846 -4.49 -4.68 -18.45
C VAL A 846 -3.79 -6.03 -18.49
N ASN A 847 -3.00 -6.29 -19.53
CA ASN A 847 -2.35 -7.59 -19.74
C ASN A 847 -0.85 -7.50 -19.42
N PHE A 848 -0.43 -8.06 -18.30
CA PHE A 848 0.95 -8.04 -17.82
C PHE A 848 1.80 -9.13 -18.49
N THR A 849 1.96 -9.05 -19.81
CA THR A 849 2.76 -9.99 -20.62
C THR A 849 4.22 -10.06 -20.17
N ASP A 850 4.76 -8.92 -19.78
CA ASP A 850 6.15 -8.76 -19.35
C ASP A 850 6.29 -8.72 -17.82
N GLY A 851 5.34 -9.30 -17.07
CA GLY A 851 5.33 -9.29 -15.60
C GLY A 851 6.51 -10.00 -14.90
N LEU A 852 7.41 -10.66 -15.62
CA LEU A 852 8.72 -11.12 -15.10
C LEU A 852 9.83 -10.08 -15.27
N TYR A 853 9.64 -9.14 -16.20
CA TYR A 853 10.59 -8.19 -16.73
C TYR A 853 10.08 -6.77 -16.44
N ILE A 854 10.09 -6.42 -15.15
CA ILE A 854 9.70 -5.10 -14.65
C ILE A 854 10.96 -4.29 -14.32
N ASP A 855 10.90 -2.95 -14.44
CA ASP A 855 12.01 -2.04 -14.15
C ASP A 855 13.34 -2.53 -14.78
N TYR A 856 14.44 -2.61 -14.04
CA TYR A 856 15.76 -3.00 -14.53
C TYR A 856 15.77 -4.34 -15.27
N ARG A 857 14.85 -5.27 -14.95
CA ARG A 857 14.72 -6.57 -15.63
C ARG A 857 14.25 -6.41 -17.08
N TYR A 858 13.46 -5.37 -17.36
CA TYR A 858 13.11 -4.95 -18.71
C TYR A 858 14.31 -4.32 -19.43
N PHE A 859 14.98 -3.36 -18.77
CA PHE A 859 16.15 -2.67 -19.32
C PHE A 859 17.30 -3.63 -19.64
N ASP A 860 17.49 -4.68 -18.83
CA ASP A 860 18.45 -5.76 -19.08
C ASP A 860 18.03 -6.60 -20.30
N LYS A 861 16.83 -7.21 -20.27
CA LYS A 861 16.29 -8.05 -21.38
C LYS A 861 16.36 -7.35 -22.74
N HIS A 862 16.02 -6.06 -22.78
CA HIS A 862 15.97 -5.27 -24.01
C HIS A 862 17.28 -4.52 -24.31
N ASN A 863 18.33 -4.70 -23.49
CA ASN A 863 19.62 -4.00 -23.56
C ASN A 863 19.48 -2.47 -23.67
N ILE A 864 18.48 -1.92 -22.97
CA ILE A 864 18.28 -0.48 -22.83
C ILE A 864 19.30 0.03 -21.81
N THR A 865 19.91 1.18 -22.11
CA THR A 865 20.84 1.85 -21.20
C THR A 865 20.06 2.93 -20.45
N PRO A 866 19.79 2.80 -19.14
CA PRO A 866 19.11 3.83 -18.36
C PRO A 866 19.96 5.12 -18.26
N ARG A 867 19.45 6.14 -17.59
CA ARG A 867 20.27 7.26 -17.12
C ARG A 867 20.96 6.90 -15.80
N TYR A 868 20.22 6.30 -14.86
CA TYR A 868 20.73 5.67 -13.66
C TYR A 868 20.00 4.35 -13.44
N GLU A 869 20.73 3.26 -13.20
CA GLU A 869 20.16 1.93 -13.02
C GLU A 869 19.62 1.69 -11.59
N PHE A 870 18.75 0.69 -11.44
CA PHE A 870 18.33 0.19 -10.13
C PHE A 870 19.53 -0.17 -9.25
N GLY A 871 19.48 0.24 -7.99
CA GLY A 871 20.54 0.07 -7.00
C GLY A 871 21.69 1.08 -7.09
N PHE A 872 21.68 2.04 -8.03
CA PHE A 872 22.74 3.05 -8.17
C PHE A 872 22.70 4.13 -7.08
N GLY A 873 23.87 4.66 -6.72
CA GLY A 873 24.05 5.86 -5.88
C GLY A 873 25.53 6.11 -5.59
N LEU A 874 25.91 7.39 -5.45
CA LEU A 874 27.26 7.86 -5.14
C LEU A 874 27.42 8.16 -3.64
N SER A 875 28.64 7.99 -3.11
CA SER A 875 29.03 8.33 -1.73
C SER A 875 30.11 9.42 -1.69
N TYR A 876 30.26 10.09 -0.54
CA TYR A 876 31.38 11.00 -0.27
C TYR A 876 32.68 10.28 0.11
N SER A 877 32.67 8.94 0.14
CA SER A 877 33.85 8.10 0.14
C SER A 877 33.87 7.15 -1.06
N THR A 878 34.92 6.37 -1.19
CA THR A 878 35.05 5.34 -2.23
C THR A 878 35.31 3.99 -1.58
N PHE A 879 34.74 2.93 -2.14
CA PHE A 879 34.91 1.57 -1.65
C PHE A 879 35.51 0.67 -2.73
N THR A 880 35.93 -0.53 -2.32
CA THR A 880 36.27 -1.63 -3.21
C THR A 880 35.67 -2.92 -2.64
N ILE A 881 34.96 -3.67 -3.49
CA ILE A 881 34.46 -5.01 -3.16
C ILE A 881 35.42 -6.02 -3.79
N SER A 882 35.88 -7.00 -3.01
CA SER A 882 36.96 -7.90 -3.42
C SER A 882 36.84 -9.30 -2.81
N ASN A 883 37.76 -10.20 -3.15
CA ASN A 883 37.93 -11.52 -2.51
C ASN A 883 36.64 -12.37 -2.43
N ALA A 884 35.82 -12.35 -3.50
CA ALA A 884 34.58 -13.12 -3.56
C ALA A 884 34.81 -14.64 -3.49
N HIS A 885 34.16 -15.27 -2.52
CA HIS A 885 34.17 -16.71 -2.29
C HIS A 885 32.74 -17.26 -2.24
N VAL A 886 32.32 -17.89 -3.34
CA VAL A 886 31.08 -18.68 -3.45
C VAL A 886 31.33 -20.09 -2.91
N ASN A 887 30.54 -20.49 -1.92
CA ASN A 887 30.65 -21.80 -1.25
C ASN A 887 29.30 -22.52 -1.32
N SER A 888 29.26 -23.72 -1.89
CA SER A 888 28.09 -24.60 -1.81
C SER A 888 27.93 -25.11 -0.38
N LEU A 889 26.72 -24.97 0.16
CA LEU A 889 26.30 -25.54 1.45
C LEU A 889 25.53 -26.85 1.25
N GLN A 890 24.74 -26.93 0.17
CA GLN A 890 23.87 -28.06 -0.17
C GLN A 890 24.02 -28.47 -1.64
N TRP A 891 23.61 -29.69 -1.96
CA TRP A 891 23.55 -30.18 -3.34
C TRP A 891 22.28 -29.70 -4.04
N LYS A 892 22.39 -29.31 -5.32
CA LYS A 892 21.23 -29.01 -6.19
C LYS A 892 20.26 -30.20 -6.21
N SER A 893 18.95 -29.91 -6.15
CA SER A 893 17.88 -30.90 -6.35
C SER A 893 16.70 -30.21 -7.03
N ARG A 894 16.11 -30.87 -8.05
CA ARG A 894 15.08 -30.27 -8.91
C ARG A 894 13.92 -29.65 -8.13
N PHE A 895 13.42 -30.39 -7.14
CA PHE A 895 12.31 -29.98 -6.29
C PHE A 895 12.79 -29.69 -4.86
N PRO A 896 12.02 -28.90 -4.09
CA PRO A 896 12.11 -28.86 -2.62
C PRO A 896 11.85 -30.25 -1.99
N ALA A 897 12.00 -30.34 -0.67
CA ALA A 897 11.40 -31.45 0.08
C ALA A 897 9.89 -31.57 -0.21
N ALA A 898 9.32 -32.77 -0.03
CA ALA A 898 7.87 -32.93 -0.07
C ALA A 898 7.19 -32.01 0.96
N ARG A 899 6.00 -31.48 0.64
CA ARG A 899 5.20 -30.70 1.59
C ARG A 899 5.08 -31.46 2.91
N PRO A 900 5.41 -30.84 4.07
CA PRO A 900 5.21 -31.48 5.36
C PRO A 900 3.73 -31.72 5.63
N GLU A 901 3.45 -32.74 6.44
CA GLU A 901 2.15 -32.90 7.08
C GLU A 901 1.93 -31.73 8.08
N ASN A 902 0.68 -31.36 8.35
CA ASN A 902 0.38 -30.25 9.26
C ASN A 902 1.01 -30.52 10.65
N GLU A 903 1.63 -29.51 11.26
CA GLU A 903 2.29 -29.66 12.57
C GLU A 903 1.28 -29.78 13.73
N ILE A 904 0.10 -29.23 13.51
CA ILE A 904 -1.08 -29.20 14.39
C ILE A 904 -2.34 -29.28 13.51
N GLU A 905 -3.45 -29.75 14.06
CA GLU A 905 -4.74 -29.79 13.35
C GLU A 905 -5.56 -28.51 13.59
N PRO A 906 -6.22 -27.96 12.56
CA PRO A 906 -7.10 -26.79 12.70
C PRO A 906 -8.21 -26.97 13.73
N PRO A 907 -8.62 -25.90 14.46
CA PRO A 907 -9.72 -25.96 15.39
C PRO A 907 -11.02 -26.58 14.87
N ASP A 908 -11.55 -27.45 15.71
CA ASP A 908 -12.82 -28.14 15.58
C ASP A 908 -13.89 -27.53 16.50
N TYR A 909 -15.12 -27.43 15.98
CA TYR A 909 -16.25 -26.71 16.55
C TYR A 909 -17.53 -27.53 16.41
N ASP A 910 -18.54 -27.22 17.23
CA ASP A 910 -19.90 -27.66 16.94
C ASP A 910 -20.38 -27.03 15.61
N THR A 911 -21.11 -27.83 14.84
CA THR A 911 -21.67 -27.48 13.53
C THR A 911 -23.18 -27.33 13.54
N ASP A 912 -23.84 -27.66 14.67
CA ASP A 912 -25.28 -27.46 14.82
C ASP A 912 -25.61 -25.96 14.78
N LEU A 913 -26.58 -25.58 13.94
CA LEU A 913 -27.05 -24.21 13.82
C LEU A 913 -27.90 -23.82 15.05
N PRO A 914 -27.78 -22.58 15.56
CA PRO A 914 -28.67 -22.08 16.61
C PRO A 914 -30.09 -21.87 16.08
N ASP A 915 -31.06 -21.75 16.99
CA ASP A 915 -32.43 -21.33 16.64
C ASP A 915 -32.39 -19.97 15.93
N SER A 916 -32.90 -19.90 14.70
CA SER A 916 -32.97 -18.68 13.90
C SER A 916 -33.65 -17.52 14.64
N ALA A 917 -34.58 -17.79 15.57
CA ALA A 917 -35.21 -16.76 16.39
C ALA A 917 -34.21 -16.01 17.29
N SER A 918 -33.07 -16.61 17.65
CA SER A 918 -31.99 -15.95 18.40
C SER A 918 -31.23 -14.90 17.60
N ALA A 919 -31.38 -14.89 16.27
CA ALA A 919 -30.72 -13.92 15.40
C ALA A 919 -31.55 -12.64 15.14
N LEU A 920 -32.79 -12.57 15.64
CA LEU A 920 -33.63 -11.36 15.53
C LEU A 920 -33.10 -10.23 16.42
N PHE A 921 -33.36 -8.97 16.04
CA PHE A 921 -33.11 -7.84 16.93
C PHE A 921 -33.85 -8.03 18.28
N PRO A 922 -33.18 -7.80 19.44
CA PRO A 922 -33.85 -7.82 20.74
C PRO A 922 -34.99 -6.80 20.82
N ALA A 923 -36.07 -7.14 21.54
CA ALA A 923 -37.33 -6.37 21.51
C ALA A 923 -37.20 -4.91 21.97
N ASP A 924 -36.24 -4.61 22.86
CA ASP A 924 -35.96 -3.28 23.39
C ASP A 924 -34.71 -2.62 22.72
N PHE A 925 -34.21 -3.17 21.61
CA PHE A 925 -32.98 -2.71 20.96
C PHE A 925 -33.16 -1.40 20.19
N SER A 926 -32.38 -0.37 20.54
CA SER A 926 -32.38 0.92 19.82
C SER A 926 -31.33 0.91 18.69
N LYS A 927 -31.78 0.89 17.44
CA LYS A 927 -30.88 0.89 16.27
C LYS A 927 -30.32 2.29 15.98
N ILE A 928 -29.00 2.43 16.01
CA ILE A 928 -28.30 3.59 15.43
C ILE A 928 -28.48 3.57 13.91
N TRP A 929 -28.83 4.70 13.30
CA TRP A 929 -29.06 4.80 11.85
C TRP A 929 -27.76 4.55 11.07
N LYS A 930 -27.86 3.81 9.95
CA LYS A 930 -26.75 3.28 9.13
C LYS A 930 -25.76 2.33 9.83
N TYR A 931 -25.79 2.18 11.15
CA TYR A 931 -24.90 1.25 11.84
C TYR A 931 -25.17 -0.18 11.36
N ILE A 932 -24.12 -0.90 11.04
CA ILE A 932 -24.22 -2.24 10.45
C ILE A 932 -24.25 -3.26 11.58
N TYR A 933 -25.38 -3.97 11.67
CA TYR A 933 -25.63 -4.97 12.70
C TYR A 933 -25.70 -6.39 12.11
N PRO A 934 -25.37 -7.41 12.91
CA PRO A 934 -25.51 -8.83 12.55
C PRO A 934 -26.96 -9.34 12.68
N TYR A 935 -27.82 -8.62 13.39
CA TYR A 935 -29.20 -9.02 13.67
C TYR A 935 -30.12 -8.95 12.44
N LEU A 936 -31.18 -9.76 12.46
CA LEU A 936 -32.21 -9.85 11.43
C LEU A 936 -33.47 -9.07 11.84
N ASP A 937 -34.08 -8.36 10.89
CA ASP A 937 -35.43 -7.79 11.05
C ASP A 937 -36.55 -8.85 10.95
N THR A 938 -36.37 -9.84 10.08
CA THR A 938 -37.26 -10.99 9.92
C THR A 938 -36.48 -12.27 9.63
N LEU A 939 -37.11 -13.42 9.90
CA LEU A 939 -36.57 -14.74 9.59
C LEU A 939 -36.71 -15.13 8.11
N ASP A 940 -37.18 -14.22 7.25
CA ASP A 940 -37.38 -14.51 5.82
C ASP A 940 -36.04 -14.86 5.17
N GLY A 941 -36.01 -15.99 4.45
CA GLY A 941 -34.79 -16.51 3.83
C GLY A 941 -33.74 -17.06 4.81
N THR A 942 -34.08 -17.33 6.08
CA THR A 942 -33.23 -18.15 6.99
C THR A 942 -33.47 -19.65 6.84
N GLU A 943 -34.56 -20.06 6.17
CA GLU A 943 -34.85 -21.47 5.85
C GLU A 943 -33.78 -22.07 4.93
N PRO A 944 -33.32 -23.32 5.14
CA PRO A 944 -32.25 -23.95 4.36
C PRO A 944 -32.41 -23.84 2.84
N ALA A 945 -31.51 -23.09 2.22
CA ALA A 945 -31.50 -22.80 0.79
C ALA A 945 -30.79 -23.90 0.00
N ASN A 946 -31.28 -24.21 -1.19
CA ASN A 946 -30.62 -25.14 -2.13
C ASN A 946 -29.48 -24.42 -2.89
N TYR A 947 -28.51 -23.87 -2.16
CA TYR A 947 -27.39 -23.12 -2.73
C TYR A 947 -26.47 -24.04 -3.55
N THR A 948 -26.19 -23.65 -4.80
CA THR A 948 -25.32 -24.42 -5.69
C THR A 948 -23.89 -23.91 -5.57
N TYR A 949 -23.13 -24.54 -4.68
CA TYR A 949 -21.73 -24.21 -4.46
C TYR A 949 -20.84 -24.34 -5.72
N PRO A 950 -19.75 -23.56 -5.83
CA PRO A 950 -18.74 -23.72 -6.87
C PRO A 950 -18.13 -25.13 -6.92
N LYS A 951 -17.65 -25.52 -8.11
CA LYS A 951 -16.88 -26.76 -8.28
C LYS A 951 -15.66 -26.76 -7.34
N GLY A 952 -15.42 -27.87 -6.67
CA GLY A 952 -14.34 -28.03 -5.67
C GLY A 952 -14.76 -27.74 -4.23
N TYR A 953 -15.89 -27.06 -4.00
CA TYR A 953 -16.31 -26.74 -2.63
C TYR A 953 -16.97 -27.92 -1.91
N ASN A 954 -17.68 -28.78 -2.64
CA ASN A 954 -18.23 -30.01 -2.07
C ASN A 954 -17.09 -30.97 -1.73
N LEU A 955 -17.01 -31.36 -0.44
CA LEU A 955 -15.97 -32.21 0.14
C LEU A 955 -15.82 -33.60 -0.51
N SER A 956 -16.69 -33.97 -1.46
CA SER A 956 -16.53 -35.13 -2.33
C SER A 956 -15.42 -35.00 -3.39
N ASP A 957 -15.01 -33.78 -3.76
CA ASP A 957 -14.01 -33.49 -4.81
C ASP A 957 -13.23 -32.19 -4.53
N PRO A 958 -12.55 -32.04 -3.37
CA PRO A 958 -11.85 -30.81 -2.99
C PRO A 958 -10.55 -30.59 -3.78
N SER A 959 -10.08 -29.33 -3.80
CA SER A 959 -8.77 -28.99 -4.36
C SER A 959 -7.64 -29.67 -3.55
N PRO A 960 -6.70 -30.40 -4.19
CA PRO A 960 -5.61 -31.04 -3.47
C PRO A 960 -4.60 -30.00 -2.96
N PRO A 961 -4.04 -30.13 -1.74
CA PRO A 961 -3.09 -29.16 -1.20
C PRO A 961 -1.87 -28.92 -2.11
N SER A 962 -1.49 -27.65 -2.30
CA SER A 962 -0.33 -27.22 -3.10
C SER A 962 0.95 -27.85 -2.57
N ALA A 963 1.70 -28.52 -3.45
CA ALA A 963 2.98 -29.13 -3.12
C ALA A 963 4.09 -28.09 -2.81
N ALA A 964 3.84 -26.82 -3.12
CA ALA A 964 4.71 -25.70 -2.80
C ALA A 964 4.45 -25.09 -1.41
N GLY A 965 3.43 -25.56 -0.68
CA GLY A 965 3.07 -25.06 0.65
C GLY A 965 3.44 -25.97 1.83
N GLY A 966 2.76 -25.74 2.96
CA GLY A 966 3.02 -26.42 4.23
C GLY A 966 3.91 -25.66 5.21
N GLY A 967 4.00 -24.34 5.09
CA GLY A 967 4.75 -23.48 6.02
C GLY A 967 4.48 -22.00 5.75
N LEU A 968 4.90 -21.14 6.68
CA LEU A 968 4.73 -19.68 6.56
C LEU A 968 5.55 -19.14 5.38
N GLY A 969 4.85 -18.58 4.39
CA GLY A 969 5.46 -18.13 3.13
C GLY A 969 5.82 -19.27 2.17
N GLY A 970 5.33 -20.48 2.37
CA GLY A 970 5.58 -21.64 1.50
C GLY A 970 6.25 -22.83 2.20
N ASN A 971 6.52 -23.87 1.42
CA ASN A 971 7.22 -25.09 1.84
C ASN A 971 8.57 -24.72 2.51
N PRO A 972 8.84 -25.16 3.75
CA PRO A 972 10.03 -24.74 4.49
C PRO A 972 11.37 -24.98 3.77
N SER A 973 11.47 -26.01 2.93
CA SER A 973 12.68 -26.33 2.17
C SER A 973 13.02 -25.29 1.08
N LEU A 974 12.09 -24.41 0.71
CA LEU A 974 12.38 -23.21 -0.09
C LEU A 974 13.40 -22.30 0.59
N TYR A 975 13.47 -22.33 1.92
CA TYR A 975 14.30 -21.46 2.74
C TYR A 975 15.59 -22.15 3.24
N ASP A 976 15.87 -23.38 2.77
CA ASP A 976 17.17 -24.05 2.95
C ASP A 976 18.30 -23.18 2.37
N GLU A 977 19.36 -22.92 3.13
CA GLU A 977 20.54 -22.20 2.62
C GLU A 977 21.36 -23.10 1.69
N MET A 978 21.48 -22.72 0.42
CA MET A 978 22.13 -23.51 -0.63
C MET A 978 23.56 -23.05 -0.91
N VAL A 979 23.80 -21.74 -0.84
CA VAL A 979 25.07 -21.10 -1.18
C VAL A 979 25.40 -20.00 -0.18
N LYS A 980 26.68 -19.94 0.23
CA LYS A 980 27.26 -18.89 1.08
C LYS A 980 28.29 -18.09 0.30
N ILE A 981 28.10 -16.78 0.27
CA ILE A 981 28.91 -15.80 -0.44
C ILE A 981 29.64 -14.98 0.62
N ASN A 982 30.96 -14.93 0.55
CA ASN A 982 31.77 -14.01 1.35
C ASN A 982 32.51 -13.05 0.43
N VAL A 983 32.60 -11.76 0.80
CA VAL A 983 33.41 -10.73 0.11
C VAL A 983 34.17 -9.88 1.13
N GLU A 984 35.30 -9.31 0.73
CA GLU A 984 36.01 -8.28 1.51
C GLU A 984 35.66 -6.91 0.93
N VAL A 985 35.01 -6.07 1.74
CA VAL A 985 34.72 -4.67 1.40
C VAL A 985 35.72 -3.77 2.13
N ALA A 986 36.29 -2.80 1.44
CA ALA A 986 37.23 -1.84 2.01
C ALA A 986 36.83 -0.41 1.67
N ASN A 987 36.82 0.49 2.66
CA ASN A 987 36.73 1.93 2.41
C ASN A 987 38.11 2.45 2.00
N THR A 988 38.22 2.90 0.75
CA THR A 988 39.44 3.41 0.13
C THR A 988 39.48 4.94 0.02
N GLY A 989 38.39 5.61 0.39
CA GLY A 989 38.28 7.07 0.34
C GLY A 989 38.84 7.75 1.59
N ARG A 990 38.35 8.96 1.88
CA ARG A 990 38.89 9.85 2.93
C ARG A 990 37.91 10.13 4.07
N ARG A 991 36.68 9.65 3.97
CA ARG A 991 35.60 9.88 4.94
C ARG A 991 35.06 8.54 5.44
N ARG A 992 34.50 8.51 6.65
CA ARG A 992 33.59 7.43 7.06
C ARG A 992 32.37 7.49 6.12
N GLY A 993 31.83 6.33 5.78
CA GLY A 993 30.70 6.24 4.86
C GLY A 993 30.13 4.82 4.79
N GLN A 994 29.07 4.66 4.02
CA GLN A 994 28.31 3.42 3.93
C GLN A 994 28.26 2.87 2.49
N GLU A 995 28.42 1.55 2.35
CA GLU A 995 28.34 0.84 1.06
C GLU A 995 27.25 -0.22 1.10
N VAL A 996 26.49 -0.35 0.01
CA VAL A 996 25.42 -1.36 -0.15
C VAL A 996 25.95 -2.46 -1.07
N VAL A 997 26.29 -3.61 -0.48
CA VAL A 997 26.70 -4.79 -1.24
C VAL A 997 25.45 -5.49 -1.76
N GLN A 998 25.34 -5.63 -3.07
CA GLN A 998 24.19 -6.22 -3.75
C GLN A 998 24.58 -7.54 -4.43
N VAL A 999 23.71 -8.55 -4.34
CA VAL A 999 23.89 -9.88 -4.94
C VAL A 999 22.79 -10.15 -5.95
N TYR A 1000 23.19 -10.41 -7.19
CA TYR A 1000 22.31 -10.77 -8.29
C TYR A 1000 22.59 -12.19 -8.80
N VAL A 1001 21.55 -12.88 -9.25
CA VAL A 1001 21.63 -14.24 -9.82
C VAL A 1001 21.21 -14.24 -11.28
N SER A 1002 22.03 -14.87 -12.13
CA SER A 1002 21.66 -15.34 -13.47
C SER A 1002 21.36 -16.84 -13.42
N PHE A 1003 20.25 -17.27 -14.01
CA PHE A 1003 19.91 -18.68 -14.15
C PHE A 1003 20.70 -19.34 -15.30
N PRO A 1004 20.85 -20.68 -15.32
CA PRO A 1004 21.49 -21.38 -16.44
C PRO A 1004 20.71 -21.19 -17.75
N SER A 1005 21.43 -21.07 -18.87
CA SER A 1005 20.83 -21.08 -20.21
C SER A 1005 20.47 -22.49 -20.68
N GLY A 1006 19.49 -22.63 -21.57
CA GLY A 1006 19.07 -23.93 -22.10
C GLY A 1006 18.27 -24.81 -21.13
N VAL A 1007 17.76 -24.26 -20.02
CA VAL A 1007 16.82 -24.96 -19.14
C VAL A 1007 15.54 -25.24 -19.93
N VAL A 1008 15.17 -26.52 -20.06
CA VAL A 1008 13.98 -26.94 -20.83
C VAL A 1008 12.96 -27.65 -19.95
N GLU A 1009 11.69 -27.27 -20.15
CA GLU A 1009 10.52 -27.95 -19.60
C GLU A 1009 9.80 -28.67 -20.74
N GLU A 1010 9.42 -29.93 -20.51
CA GLU A 1010 8.44 -30.61 -21.36
C GLU A 1010 7.06 -29.97 -21.19
N VAL A 1011 6.45 -29.49 -22.27
CA VAL A 1011 5.11 -28.89 -22.32
C VAL A 1011 4.20 -29.71 -23.23
N PRO A 1012 2.92 -29.94 -22.90
CA PRO A 1012 1.97 -30.58 -23.82
C PRO A 1012 1.82 -29.78 -25.13
N GLN A 1013 1.72 -30.46 -26.28
CA GLN A 1013 1.43 -29.74 -27.53
C GLN A 1013 0.13 -28.91 -27.43
N PRO A 1014 0.13 -27.65 -27.87
CA PRO A 1014 -1.09 -26.85 -27.94
C PRO A 1014 -2.08 -27.51 -28.92
N ALA A 1015 -3.36 -27.55 -28.53
CA ALA A 1015 -4.41 -28.07 -29.40
C ALA A 1015 -4.52 -27.21 -30.66
N SER A 1016 -4.37 -27.82 -31.84
CA SER A 1016 -4.32 -27.11 -33.12
C SER A 1016 -5.60 -26.29 -33.36
N THR A 1017 -5.46 -24.96 -33.39
CA THR A 1017 -6.57 -24.01 -33.54
C THR A 1017 -7.06 -23.90 -34.98
N THR A 1018 -7.58 -25.00 -35.52
CA THR A 1018 -8.26 -25.08 -36.82
C THR A 1018 -9.70 -25.56 -36.62
N ILE A 1019 -10.59 -24.61 -36.32
CA ILE A 1019 -12.02 -24.87 -36.15
C ILE A 1019 -12.68 -24.94 -37.53
N GLU A 1020 -12.71 -26.13 -38.14
CA GLU A 1020 -13.67 -26.43 -39.22
C GLU A 1020 -15.01 -26.90 -38.63
N PRO A 1021 -16.16 -26.33 -39.05
CA PRO A 1021 -17.46 -26.64 -38.46
C PRO A 1021 -18.02 -27.96 -39.01
N THR A 1022 -17.88 -29.04 -38.24
CA THR A 1022 -18.59 -30.32 -38.49
C THR A 1022 -19.40 -30.78 -37.27
N PRO A 1023 -20.56 -31.41 -37.46
CA PRO A 1023 -21.51 -31.66 -36.37
C PRO A 1023 -21.08 -32.80 -35.45
N ARG A 1024 -21.33 -32.63 -34.13
CA ARG A 1024 -21.02 -33.62 -33.10
C ARG A 1024 -21.68 -34.97 -33.40
N THR A 1025 -20.87 -36.04 -33.44
CA THR A 1025 -21.33 -37.41 -33.24
C THR A 1025 -20.59 -38.01 -32.05
N THR A 1026 -21.30 -38.75 -31.20
CA THR A 1026 -20.76 -39.31 -29.96
C THR A 1026 -19.94 -40.55 -30.23
N SER A 1027 -18.65 -40.54 -29.86
CA SER A 1027 -17.81 -41.74 -29.80
C SER A 1027 -16.84 -41.67 -28.64
N THR A 1028 -16.90 -42.66 -27.75
CA THR A 1028 -15.98 -42.79 -26.60
C THR A 1028 -14.78 -43.65 -26.99
N ASN A 1029 -13.59 -43.07 -26.99
CA ASN A 1029 -12.33 -43.81 -26.93
C ASN A 1029 -11.28 -42.93 -26.21
N PRO A 1030 -10.37 -43.51 -25.41
CA PRO A 1030 -9.30 -42.76 -24.77
C PRO A 1030 -8.31 -42.25 -25.83
N SER A 1031 -8.00 -40.96 -25.79
CA SER A 1031 -7.06 -40.34 -26.72
C SER A 1031 -5.62 -40.80 -26.46
N THR A 1032 -4.90 -41.14 -27.53
CA THR A 1032 -3.45 -41.35 -27.52
C THR A 1032 -2.76 -40.13 -26.88
N PRO A 1033 -1.76 -40.31 -25.99
CA PRO A 1033 -1.06 -39.18 -25.40
C PRO A 1033 -0.37 -38.34 -26.47
N THR A 1034 -0.66 -37.03 -26.47
CA THR A 1034 -0.01 -36.06 -27.35
C THR A 1034 1.49 -35.99 -27.02
N PRO A 1035 2.41 -35.94 -27.99
CA PRO A 1035 3.83 -35.81 -27.69
C PRO A 1035 4.11 -34.52 -26.91
N ALA A 1036 4.88 -34.62 -25.82
CA ALA A 1036 5.42 -33.44 -25.16
C ALA A 1036 6.48 -32.78 -26.06
N VAL A 1037 6.53 -31.45 -26.04
CA VAL A 1037 7.56 -30.64 -26.71
C VAL A 1037 8.43 -30.03 -25.63
N LEU A 1038 9.76 -30.08 -25.80
CA LEU A 1038 10.67 -29.33 -24.94
C LEU A 1038 10.60 -27.85 -25.30
N GLN A 1039 10.19 -27.02 -24.35
CA GLN A 1039 10.19 -25.57 -24.44
C GLN A 1039 11.30 -25.02 -23.53
N GLU A 1040 12.05 -24.03 -24.00
CA GLU A 1040 13.07 -23.34 -23.19
C GLU A 1040 12.39 -22.40 -22.19
N VAL A 1041 12.91 -22.36 -20.97
CA VAL A 1041 12.44 -21.51 -19.88
C VAL A 1041 13.23 -20.20 -19.93
N GLU A 1042 12.56 -19.11 -20.30
CA GLU A 1042 13.19 -17.78 -20.28
C GLU A 1042 13.39 -17.27 -18.84
N PHE A 1043 14.43 -16.46 -18.62
CA PHE A 1043 14.71 -15.80 -17.34
C PHE A 1043 15.14 -14.34 -17.60
N PRO A 1044 14.98 -13.43 -16.63
CA PRO A 1044 15.74 -12.18 -16.63
C PRO A 1044 17.24 -12.46 -16.56
N ASP A 1045 18.04 -11.68 -17.30
CA ASP A 1045 19.51 -11.76 -17.32
C ASP A 1045 20.11 -11.87 -15.91
N ARG A 1046 19.59 -11.04 -15.00
CA ARG A 1046 19.95 -10.96 -13.58
C ARG A 1046 18.71 -10.62 -12.76
N VAL A 1047 18.62 -11.18 -11.55
CA VAL A 1047 17.62 -10.80 -10.54
C VAL A 1047 18.30 -10.56 -9.20
N LEU A 1048 17.89 -9.51 -8.45
CA LEU A 1048 18.36 -9.31 -7.08
C LEU A 1048 17.94 -10.51 -6.23
N ARG A 1049 18.80 -10.92 -5.29
CA ARG A 1049 18.53 -12.00 -4.33
C ARG A 1049 18.99 -11.72 -2.90
N ASN A 1050 20.06 -10.95 -2.71
CA ASN A 1050 20.41 -10.50 -1.36
C ASN A 1050 21.08 -9.13 -1.41
N PHE A 1051 21.03 -8.42 -0.30
CA PHE A 1051 21.77 -7.19 -0.07
C PHE A 1051 22.05 -7.01 1.41
N THR A 1052 23.13 -6.30 1.71
CA THR A 1052 23.41 -5.75 3.03
C THR A 1052 24.14 -4.42 2.91
N LYS A 1053 23.94 -3.56 3.91
CA LYS A 1053 24.61 -2.27 4.04
C LYS A 1053 25.58 -2.33 5.20
N ILE A 1054 26.79 -1.82 5.00
CA ILE A 1054 27.81 -1.71 6.04
C ILE A 1054 28.33 -0.28 6.11
N GLU A 1055 28.92 0.07 7.25
CA GLU A 1055 29.58 1.35 7.48
C GLU A 1055 31.05 1.12 7.83
N LEU A 1056 31.95 1.91 7.23
CA LEU A 1056 33.40 1.73 7.37
C LEU A 1056 34.12 3.08 7.53
N ASP A 1057 35.05 3.16 8.48
CA ASP A 1057 36.02 4.26 8.59
C ASP A 1057 37.07 4.24 7.45
N PRO A 1058 37.76 5.36 7.15
CA PRO A 1058 38.79 5.43 6.11
C PRO A 1058 39.90 4.38 6.28
N GLY A 1059 40.05 3.49 5.30
CA GLY A 1059 41.02 2.38 5.34
C GLY A 1059 40.57 1.15 6.12
N GLN A 1060 39.40 1.16 6.78
CA GLN A 1060 38.80 -0.02 7.38
C GLN A 1060 38.40 -1.03 6.30
N ARG A 1061 38.44 -2.32 6.66
CA ARG A 1061 37.93 -3.42 5.84
C ARG A 1061 37.08 -4.35 6.68
N GLU A 1062 36.09 -4.96 6.07
CA GLU A 1062 35.21 -5.93 6.69
C GLU A 1062 34.92 -7.10 5.74
N ALA A 1063 34.75 -8.29 6.32
CA ALA A 1063 34.35 -9.49 5.61
C ALA A 1063 32.82 -9.62 5.69
N VAL A 1064 32.14 -9.37 4.58
CA VAL A 1064 30.69 -9.44 4.46
C VAL A 1064 30.27 -10.86 4.06
N GLU A 1065 29.31 -11.41 4.78
CA GLU A 1065 28.71 -12.72 4.54
C GLU A 1065 27.25 -12.57 4.13
N MET A 1066 26.83 -13.26 3.06
CA MET A 1066 25.45 -13.34 2.59
C MET A 1066 25.15 -14.75 2.10
N THR A 1067 23.90 -15.18 2.20
CA THR A 1067 23.45 -16.51 1.72
C THR A 1067 22.40 -16.40 0.63
N LEU A 1068 22.27 -17.47 -0.16
CA LEU A 1068 21.18 -17.70 -1.11
C LEU A 1068 20.46 -18.99 -0.73
N SER A 1069 19.13 -18.90 -0.64
CA SER A 1069 18.22 -19.99 -0.35
C SER A 1069 17.93 -20.86 -1.59
N ARG A 1070 17.18 -21.95 -1.40
CA ARG A 1070 16.59 -22.71 -2.52
C ARG A 1070 15.68 -21.84 -3.38
N LYS A 1071 14.82 -21.00 -2.77
CA LYS A 1071 13.89 -20.09 -3.44
C LYS A 1071 14.62 -19.13 -4.36
N ASP A 1072 15.74 -18.58 -3.90
CA ASP A 1072 16.57 -17.63 -4.66
C ASP A 1072 17.14 -18.23 -5.95
N LEU A 1073 17.39 -19.54 -5.95
CA LEU A 1073 17.95 -20.33 -7.05
C LEU A 1073 16.88 -21.18 -7.78
N SER A 1074 15.59 -20.89 -7.56
CA SER A 1074 14.47 -21.59 -8.18
C SER A 1074 13.57 -20.65 -8.99
N TYR A 1075 12.81 -21.24 -9.92
CA TYR A 1075 11.76 -20.58 -10.70
C TYR A 1075 10.42 -21.31 -10.49
N TRP A 1076 9.30 -20.63 -10.71
CA TRP A 1076 7.98 -21.23 -10.61
C TRP A 1076 7.61 -22.00 -11.88
N SER A 1077 7.48 -23.32 -11.78
CA SER A 1077 6.93 -24.12 -12.87
C SER A 1077 5.41 -24.23 -12.78
N VAL A 1078 4.73 -23.54 -13.68
CA VAL A 1078 3.28 -23.63 -13.86
C VAL A 1078 2.83 -25.08 -14.12
N ARG A 1079 3.65 -25.90 -14.79
CA ARG A 1079 3.34 -27.32 -15.06
C ARG A 1079 3.30 -28.17 -13.79
N TRP A 1080 4.22 -27.95 -12.86
CA TRP A 1080 4.31 -28.74 -11.63
C TRP A 1080 3.61 -28.09 -10.43
N GLN A 1081 3.14 -26.84 -10.58
CA GLN A 1081 2.64 -25.98 -9.49
C GLN A 1081 3.60 -26.01 -8.30
N ASN A 1082 4.89 -25.80 -8.60
CA ASN A 1082 5.96 -25.79 -7.61
C ASN A 1082 7.20 -25.04 -8.11
N TRP A 1083 8.03 -24.64 -7.16
CA TRP A 1083 9.37 -24.11 -7.41
C TRP A 1083 10.30 -25.21 -7.90
N ILE A 1084 11.09 -24.91 -8.93
CA ILE A 1084 12.08 -25.81 -9.53
C ILE A 1084 13.45 -25.14 -9.58
N MET A 1085 14.45 -25.85 -9.08
CA MET A 1085 15.87 -25.49 -9.22
C MET A 1085 16.46 -26.21 -10.46
N PRO A 1086 17.05 -25.48 -11.42
CA PRO A 1086 17.89 -26.07 -12.45
C PRO A 1086 19.06 -26.90 -11.88
N GLU A 1087 19.06 -28.21 -12.15
CA GLU A 1087 20.13 -29.13 -11.72
C GLU A 1087 21.33 -29.12 -12.67
N GLU A 1088 21.08 -28.89 -13.96
CA GLU A 1088 22.10 -28.82 -15.02
C GLU A 1088 22.50 -27.36 -15.32
N GLY A 1089 23.73 -27.19 -15.83
CA GLY A 1089 24.31 -25.87 -16.07
C GLY A 1089 24.84 -25.20 -14.80
N LYS A 1090 25.05 -23.89 -14.87
CA LYS A 1090 25.63 -23.06 -13.81
C LYS A 1090 24.80 -21.81 -13.57
N PHE A 1091 24.60 -21.43 -12.32
CA PHE A 1091 24.11 -20.12 -11.95
C PHE A 1091 25.28 -19.12 -11.97
N GLY A 1092 25.06 -17.95 -12.54
CA GLY A 1092 25.97 -16.81 -12.39
C GLY A 1092 25.62 -16.05 -11.11
N ILE A 1093 26.58 -15.89 -10.20
CA ILE A 1093 26.39 -15.15 -8.94
C ILE A 1093 27.24 -13.90 -9.03
N TRP A 1094 26.58 -12.75 -9.14
CA TRP A 1094 27.21 -11.45 -9.32
C TRP A 1094 27.16 -10.67 -8.01
N VAL A 1095 28.25 -9.96 -7.68
CA VAL A 1095 28.32 -9.10 -6.50
C VAL A 1095 28.89 -7.74 -6.89
N GLY A 1096 28.24 -6.68 -6.42
CA GLY A 1096 28.60 -5.30 -6.76
C GLY A 1096 27.76 -4.26 -6.01
N ARG A 1097 27.54 -3.11 -6.64
CA ARG A 1097 27.01 -1.88 -6.02
C ARG A 1097 25.72 -1.37 -6.65
N SER A 1098 25.36 -1.87 -7.82
CA SER A 1098 24.11 -1.60 -8.54
C SER A 1098 23.78 -2.80 -9.44
N SER A 1099 22.65 -2.75 -10.16
CA SER A 1099 22.30 -3.76 -11.17
C SER A 1099 23.23 -3.80 -12.40
N ARG A 1100 24.11 -2.79 -12.59
CA ARG A 1100 25.07 -2.70 -13.71
C ARG A 1100 26.54 -2.59 -13.27
N ASP A 1101 26.84 -2.06 -12.07
CA ASP A 1101 28.18 -2.15 -11.48
C ASP A 1101 28.33 -3.44 -10.67
N LEU A 1102 28.81 -4.48 -11.34
CA LEU A 1102 28.93 -5.85 -10.85
C LEU A 1102 30.37 -6.35 -11.02
N GLU A 1103 31.28 -5.77 -10.24
CA GLU A 1103 32.74 -5.99 -10.31
C GLU A 1103 33.16 -7.47 -10.17
N LEU A 1104 32.37 -8.29 -9.46
CA LEU A 1104 32.72 -9.67 -9.13
C LEU A 1104 31.66 -10.66 -9.63
N VAL A 1105 32.10 -11.80 -10.18
CA VAL A 1105 31.25 -12.91 -10.59
C VAL A 1105 31.82 -14.26 -10.16
N GLY A 1106 30.96 -15.13 -9.64
CA GLY A 1106 31.22 -16.54 -9.34
C GLY A 1106 30.19 -17.45 -10.01
N GLU A 1107 30.39 -18.76 -9.87
CA GLU A 1107 29.53 -19.79 -10.47
C GLU A 1107 29.08 -20.81 -9.40
N TYR A 1108 27.86 -21.35 -9.55
CA TYR A 1108 27.31 -22.46 -8.75
C TYR A 1108 26.64 -23.53 -9.62
#